data_AF-B8C4X1-F1
#
_entry.id   AF-B8C4X1-F1
#
_cell.length_a   1.000
_cell.length_b   1.000
_cell.length_c   1.000
_cell.angle_alpha   90.00
_cell.angle_beta   90.00
_cell.angle_gamma   90.00
#
_symmetry.space_group_name_H-M   'P 1'
#
loop_
_entity.id
_entity.type
_entity.pdbx_description
1 polymer ?
#
loop_
_entity_poly.entity_id
_entity_poly.type
_entity_poly.pdbx_seq_one_letter_code
_entity_poly.pdbx_strand_id
1 'polypeptide(L)'
;MAREGIDNPFYKQGGRGGGEEKLKFYMGPDNCNNDGWQIGLANVATFLSQSMTMGILNDTCDELNWEEVMEDGSGEETGVYPLSNACGMRGRSYNSGQMYTCPASSGGGNGANSVNFDCSVDTNMKITAVHKSPLRRSPPAFQCYPQTGEKPFTGYFDFAKGVMNDRVIASVLGRTDVEGCCWWGRGALHTKGTCHLGKVNYFMGKRAADAGRPSRYADIDFCTNPEAICSDETRTKELRWSVAMFHWINEVQSYNNDELGWNYIEQLHEVMEGDLLNDLKFEQTHFVDEVSGIFDQGCPNPPCDTIDVMQRVYWSRERKSNFRVALEALELPLKSSYFRQIEEFLMKGKDTFEEVILRSINPTDQKTYQSYRYQFSDFMESLRIMADIGFDDTLFYVGQSENVEEDLHVYSGMLNVGLFLSHAVLMSIRDDACDEHNTQLVNGEFPVSNACGQRGLSYQDMNCTGDDASMACPLDTDQSFSAVTRALDYRAPQPFKCAPKSQFPITGYWDEQRIEENHRTAFANQLGRTDVEGCCWWGRGVLRGVTRGRCFFGQLNYHIGARAAREGRPSLYPNVDFCKFPEAICASEFSNELRWISGMFHWINAVQSYNKNGWNYIEKIKELSIDIMVGGTLDTTFVMDVDCIVKTGSVDCKDAEDTTEMLSEILMAFANFNLPTSSPTATSMPSESPTNLPTVSPVLSPTGSPTTSSAPTGSPVIFSNPSRPVVDDAIRAIKEKQVEIEAKILVPQNSNEQSIYSFDGFVESLKVMAEGAVEGYYFYVGHGRTNNRVYQKRGLVNIAAFLSHTRTLTIGRNTCDEINDDVLNQTQFPLSNSCGQFGESYQGKLMDDVQLWLRTHVFYLHSDANLILCSDMRCDVGETFMECAPDPNMQMSAVVTGDGNGQPPPFFCGPKTYFPFTGYYDNGAASIVNDIPFMNRVGRTDVQGCCWWGRGSAQATGVCMYGKLNYHIGARAGREGRNALFPNLDFCQNPQSICSGSSSYTVMWATGMFLWMEMIQSYEPYSDALDRFVAGKIDAQYLTDVVSDRLDDGKNKQERLANFLAALEALGVSRK
;
A
#
# COMPACT_ATOMS: atom_id res chain seq x y z
N MET A 1 -11.92 19.61 12.87
CA MET A 1 -13.18 19.06 13.42
C MET A 1 -12.96 18.08 14.57
N ALA A 2 -12.29 16.94 14.41
CA ALA A 2 -12.12 15.95 15.50
C ALA A 2 -11.36 16.47 16.74
N ARG A 3 -10.22 17.14 16.55
CA ARG A 3 -9.37 17.61 17.67
C ARG A 3 -9.87 18.90 18.30
N GLU A 4 -10.03 19.94 17.49
CA GLU A 4 -10.37 21.29 17.95
C GLU A 4 -11.84 21.45 18.30
N GLY A 5 -12.73 20.67 17.66
CA GLY A 5 -14.18 20.79 17.77
C GLY A 5 -14.74 22.14 17.29
N ILE A 6 -16.06 22.30 17.43
CA ILE A 6 -16.80 23.54 17.25
C ILE A 6 -17.49 23.86 18.58
N ASP A 7 -17.48 25.11 19.00
CA ASP A 7 -18.04 25.48 20.30
C ASP A 7 -19.57 25.27 20.31
N ASN A 8 -20.08 24.61 21.34
CA ASN A 8 -21.51 24.39 21.53
C ASN A 8 -22.10 25.42 22.52
N PRO A 9 -22.81 26.45 22.05
CA PRO A 9 -23.33 27.50 22.93
C PRO A 9 -24.52 27.06 23.79
N PHE A 10 -25.08 25.86 23.54
CA PHE A 10 -26.23 25.33 24.28
C PHE A 10 -25.82 24.48 25.49
N TYR A 11 -24.54 24.22 25.67
CA TYR A 11 -24.02 23.40 26.75
C TYR A 11 -23.69 24.26 27.98
N LYS A 12 -24.66 24.58 28.86
CA LYS A 12 -24.40 25.33 30.12
C LYS A 12 -25.32 24.98 31.30
N GLN A 13 -24.68 24.85 32.49
CA GLN A 13 -25.19 25.05 33.87
C GLN A 13 -25.77 23.87 34.69
N GLY A 14 -25.04 22.75 34.81
CA GLY A 14 -25.34 21.74 35.84
C GLY A 14 -24.07 21.14 36.47
N GLY A 15 -23.66 21.64 37.64
CA GLY A 15 -22.64 20.99 38.49
C GLY A 15 -21.21 21.54 38.35
N ARG A 16 -20.51 21.59 39.48
CA ARG A 16 -19.20 22.26 39.66
C ARG A 16 -18.08 21.61 38.81
N GLY A 17 -17.76 22.22 37.68
CA GLY A 17 -16.56 21.91 36.87
C GLY A 17 -16.71 22.46 35.46
N GLY A 18 -16.34 23.73 35.23
CA GLY A 18 -16.54 24.40 33.95
C GLY A 18 -15.60 23.94 32.84
N GLY A 19 -16.03 22.97 32.05
CA GLY A 19 -15.45 22.68 30.73
C GLY A 19 -16.50 22.92 29.63
N GLU A 20 -16.15 23.69 28.60
CA GLU A 20 -16.96 23.86 27.39
C GLU A 20 -16.89 22.56 26.57
N GLU A 21 -17.99 21.81 26.47
CA GLU A 21 -18.04 20.63 25.59
C GLU A 21 -18.21 21.09 24.14
N LYS A 22 -17.25 20.72 23.29
CA LYS A 22 -17.21 21.08 21.87
C LYS A 22 -17.83 19.97 21.02
N LEU A 23 -18.56 20.36 19.97
CA LEU A 23 -19.02 19.44 18.92
C LEU A 23 -17.80 18.93 18.15
N LYS A 24 -17.50 17.64 18.26
CA LYS A 24 -16.34 17.00 17.63
C LYS A 24 -16.79 15.89 16.70
N PHE A 25 -16.06 15.72 15.60
CA PHE A 25 -16.17 14.51 14.79
C PHE A 25 -15.66 13.33 15.63
N TYR A 26 -16.50 12.32 15.84
CA TYR A 26 -16.22 11.19 16.69
C TYR A 26 -15.18 10.28 16.03
N MET A 27 -14.08 10.05 16.73
CA MET A 27 -12.96 9.21 16.28
C MET A 27 -12.83 7.96 17.15
N GLY A 28 -13.93 7.53 17.78
CA GLY A 28 -13.95 6.39 18.68
C GLY A 28 -13.81 6.77 20.16
N PRO A 29 -14.03 5.81 21.07
CA PRO A 29 -13.81 6.00 22.49
C PRO A 29 -12.31 6.03 22.82
N ASP A 30 -11.91 6.88 23.76
CA ASP A 30 -10.61 6.75 24.41
C ASP A 30 -10.67 5.55 25.36
N ASN A 31 -10.05 4.42 25.00
CA ASN A 31 -10.06 3.20 25.81
C ASN A 31 -8.65 2.66 26.08
N CYS A 32 -8.54 1.80 27.11
CA CYS A 32 -7.25 1.27 27.58
C CYS A 32 -6.59 0.30 26.61
N ASN A 33 -7.38 -0.32 25.73
CA ASN A 33 -6.91 -1.29 24.73
C ASN A 33 -6.38 -0.60 23.47
N ASN A 34 -6.59 0.71 23.32
CA ASN A 34 -6.22 1.49 22.15
C ASN A 34 -6.79 0.89 20.85
N ASP A 35 -8.03 0.38 20.92
CA ASP A 35 -8.84 -0.19 19.84
C ASP A 35 -10.13 0.62 19.59
N GLY A 36 -10.23 1.82 20.17
CA GLY A 36 -11.31 2.76 19.84
C GLY A 36 -11.19 3.32 18.42
N TRP A 37 -9.98 3.29 17.83
CA TRP A 37 -9.74 3.85 16.50
C TRP A 37 -10.48 3.10 15.39
N GLN A 38 -10.74 1.79 15.54
CA GLN A 38 -11.53 1.04 14.56
C GLN A 38 -12.95 1.59 14.45
N ILE A 39 -13.57 1.93 15.59
CA ILE A 39 -14.91 2.54 15.64
C ILE A 39 -14.87 3.96 15.05
N GLY A 40 -13.80 4.70 15.32
CA GLY A 40 -13.55 6.00 14.71
C GLY A 40 -13.45 5.94 13.19
N LEU A 41 -12.69 5.00 12.67
CA LEU A 41 -12.56 4.76 11.22
C LEU A 41 -13.87 4.24 10.62
N ALA A 42 -14.65 3.45 11.35
CA ALA A 42 -15.98 3.05 10.92
C ALA A 42 -16.92 4.25 10.77
N ASN A 43 -16.89 5.23 11.70
CA ASN A 43 -17.63 6.49 11.56
C ASN A 43 -17.19 7.27 10.31
N VAL A 44 -15.87 7.29 10.02
CA VAL A 44 -15.33 7.89 8.79
C VAL A 44 -15.84 7.15 7.55
N ALA A 45 -15.84 5.81 7.56
CA ALA A 45 -16.37 5.00 6.47
C ALA A 45 -17.86 5.29 6.23
N THR A 46 -18.67 5.40 7.28
CA THR A 46 -20.09 5.74 7.19
C THR A 46 -20.29 7.13 6.59
N PHE A 47 -19.51 8.12 7.04
CA PHE A 47 -19.54 9.47 6.48
C PHE A 47 -19.13 9.50 4.99
N LEU A 48 -18.08 8.76 4.62
CA LEU A 48 -17.59 8.68 3.24
C LEU A 48 -18.58 7.98 2.33
N SER A 49 -19.29 6.95 2.80
CA SER A 49 -20.29 6.24 2.00
C SER A 49 -21.43 7.14 1.54
N GLN A 50 -21.84 8.08 2.41
CA GLN A 50 -22.81 9.11 2.08
C GLN A 50 -22.21 10.14 1.11
N SER A 51 -20.99 10.62 1.38
CA SER A 51 -20.32 11.64 0.55
C SER A 51 -20.04 11.14 -0.88
N MET A 52 -19.68 9.86 -1.02
CA MET A 52 -19.45 9.19 -2.29
C MET A 52 -20.67 9.28 -3.20
N THR A 53 -21.83 8.99 -2.62
CA THR A 53 -23.15 9.01 -3.27
C THR A 53 -23.61 10.43 -3.63
N MET A 54 -23.07 11.47 -3.00
CA MET A 54 -23.51 12.85 -3.17
C MET A 54 -22.58 13.63 -4.12
N GLY A 55 -21.60 14.35 -3.57
CA GLY A 55 -20.75 15.25 -4.35
C GLY A 55 -19.61 14.54 -5.09
N ILE A 56 -19.15 13.39 -4.60
CA ILE A 56 -17.93 12.74 -5.11
C ILE A 56 -18.19 11.96 -6.40
N LEU A 57 -19.28 11.18 -6.50
CA LEU A 57 -19.56 10.34 -7.68
C LEU A 57 -19.56 11.13 -8.99
N ASN A 58 -20.10 12.36 -8.95
CA ASN A 58 -20.18 13.24 -10.12
C ASN A 58 -19.04 14.25 -10.21
N ASP A 59 -18.12 14.26 -9.24
CA ASP A 59 -17.08 15.27 -9.06
C ASP A 59 -17.64 16.71 -9.07
N THR A 60 -18.70 16.93 -8.30
CA THR A 60 -19.42 18.22 -8.22
C THR A 60 -19.53 18.71 -6.79
N CYS A 61 -19.24 19.99 -6.56
CA CYS A 61 -19.54 20.62 -5.27
C CYS A 61 -21.01 20.99 -5.12
N ASP A 62 -21.66 21.35 -6.22
CA ASP A 62 -23.06 21.77 -6.27
C ASP A 62 -23.97 20.62 -6.68
N GLU A 63 -25.13 20.54 -6.04
CA GLU A 63 -26.18 19.60 -6.39
C GLU A 63 -26.64 19.81 -7.84
N LEU A 64 -26.85 18.70 -8.55
CA LEU A 64 -27.25 18.68 -9.96
C LEU A 64 -28.77 18.56 -10.12
N ASN A 65 -29.30 19.17 -11.18
CA ASN A 65 -30.73 19.07 -11.52
C ASN A 65 -31.04 17.72 -12.19
N TRP A 66 -31.38 16.70 -11.40
CA TRP A 66 -31.69 15.35 -11.91
C TRP A 66 -33.13 14.89 -11.68
N GLU A 67 -34.03 15.79 -11.26
CA GLU A 67 -35.45 15.48 -11.15
C GLU A 67 -36.20 15.80 -12.44
N GLU A 68 -36.74 14.76 -13.07
CA GLU A 68 -37.54 14.83 -14.28
C GLU A 68 -39.03 14.84 -13.92
N VAL A 69 -39.83 15.58 -14.70
CA VAL A 69 -41.30 15.58 -14.59
C VAL A 69 -41.89 15.14 -15.92
N MET A 70 -42.88 14.26 -15.86
CA MET A 70 -43.58 13.74 -17.04
C MET A 70 -44.55 14.79 -17.59
N GLU A 71 -44.58 14.93 -18.91
CA GLU A 71 -45.51 15.83 -19.59
C GLU A 71 -46.93 15.25 -19.55
N ASP A 72 -47.90 16.06 -19.11
CA ASP A 72 -49.29 15.66 -18.97
C ASP A 72 -49.99 15.54 -20.34
N GLY A 73 -50.05 14.31 -20.86
CA GLY A 73 -51.09 13.89 -21.80
C GLY A 73 -50.79 14.02 -23.31
N SER A 74 -49.54 14.28 -23.72
CA SER A 74 -49.17 14.37 -25.15
C SER A 74 -48.78 13.03 -25.80
N GLY A 75 -48.55 11.97 -25.02
CA GLY A 75 -48.20 10.64 -25.55
C GLY A 75 -46.77 10.53 -26.08
N GLU A 76 -45.88 11.50 -25.81
CA GLU A 76 -44.43 11.38 -26.05
C GLU A 76 -43.71 10.91 -24.77
N GLU A 77 -42.85 9.90 -24.90
CA GLU A 77 -42.15 9.19 -23.80
C GLU A 77 -40.94 9.96 -23.19
N THR A 78 -40.80 11.27 -23.43
CA THR A 78 -39.62 12.03 -22.98
C THR A 78 -40.00 13.03 -21.91
N GLY A 79 -39.56 12.83 -20.67
CA GLY A 79 -39.74 13.83 -19.62
C GLY A 79 -38.73 14.97 -19.73
N VAL A 80 -38.94 15.98 -18.88
CA VAL A 80 -38.22 17.25 -18.89
C VAL A 80 -37.74 17.61 -17.49
N TYR A 81 -36.70 18.45 -17.38
CA TYR A 81 -36.11 18.87 -16.10
C TYR A 81 -36.47 20.33 -15.79
N PRO A 82 -37.44 20.61 -14.91
CA PRO A 82 -37.81 21.98 -14.55
C PRO A 82 -36.60 22.75 -14.00
N LEU A 83 -36.41 24.01 -14.42
CA LEU A 83 -35.35 24.84 -13.84
C LEU A 83 -35.70 25.31 -12.42
N SER A 84 -37.00 25.32 -12.07
CA SER A 84 -37.50 25.59 -10.72
C SER A 84 -37.16 24.50 -9.70
N ASN A 85 -36.56 23.38 -10.12
CA ASN A 85 -35.98 22.39 -9.21
C ASN A 85 -34.88 22.97 -8.29
N ALA A 86 -34.32 24.14 -8.62
CA ALA A 86 -33.44 24.88 -7.72
C ALA A 86 -34.11 25.22 -6.37
N CYS A 87 -35.44 25.31 -6.32
CA CYS A 87 -36.22 25.55 -5.11
C CYS A 87 -36.38 24.32 -4.22
N GLY A 88 -36.11 23.14 -4.75
CA GLY A 88 -36.41 21.88 -4.10
C GLY A 88 -36.66 20.78 -5.12
N MET A 89 -36.26 19.56 -4.76
CA MET A 89 -36.52 18.35 -5.53
C MET A 89 -37.19 17.30 -4.63
N ARG A 90 -37.86 16.33 -5.24
CA ARG A 90 -38.50 15.16 -4.60
C ARG A 90 -39.56 15.55 -3.59
N GLY A 91 -40.34 16.58 -3.93
CA GLY A 91 -41.39 17.10 -3.07
C GLY A 91 -40.88 17.79 -1.79
N ARG A 92 -39.56 18.04 -1.67
CA ARG A 92 -38.97 18.77 -0.52
C ARG A 92 -38.49 20.14 -0.97
N SER A 93 -39.10 21.19 -0.42
CA SER A 93 -38.64 22.56 -0.66
C SER A 93 -37.47 22.90 0.24
N TYR A 94 -36.45 23.53 -0.32
CA TYR A 94 -35.23 23.89 0.40
C TYR A 94 -35.42 25.12 1.31
N ASN A 95 -36.51 25.87 1.16
CA ASN A 95 -36.77 27.10 1.93
C ASN A 95 -38.14 27.12 2.61
N SER A 96 -38.94 26.07 2.44
CA SER A 96 -40.24 25.91 3.07
C SER A 96 -40.55 24.44 3.29
N GLY A 97 -40.71 23.99 4.53
CA GLY A 97 -41.06 22.59 4.83
C GLY A 97 -40.26 22.01 6.01
N GLN A 98 -40.87 21.06 6.72
CA GLN A 98 -40.44 20.61 8.05
C GLN A 98 -38.98 20.12 8.14
N MET A 99 -38.39 19.61 7.06
CA MET A 99 -37.01 19.09 7.09
C MET A 99 -35.93 20.17 6.91
N TYR A 100 -36.14 21.14 6.01
CA TYR A 100 -35.11 22.13 5.65
C TYR A 100 -35.34 23.49 6.30
N THR A 101 -36.43 23.65 7.04
CA THR A 101 -36.64 24.74 8.00
C THR A 101 -36.46 24.21 9.42
N CYS A 102 -35.83 24.98 10.31
CA CYS A 102 -35.56 24.49 11.65
C CYS A 102 -36.88 24.34 12.44
N PRO A 103 -37.05 23.26 13.22
CA PRO A 103 -38.22 23.11 14.08
C PRO A 103 -38.39 24.32 15.01
N ALA A 104 -39.63 24.76 15.20
CA ALA A 104 -39.96 25.80 16.17
C ALA A 104 -39.82 25.25 17.61
N SER A 105 -38.59 25.08 18.08
CA SER A 105 -38.21 24.77 19.46
C SER A 105 -39.16 23.86 20.26
N SER A 106 -38.99 22.54 20.19
CA SER A 106 -39.27 21.66 21.32
C SER A 106 -38.11 21.78 22.32
N GLY A 107 -38.13 22.86 23.10
CA GLY A 107 -37.19 23.02 24.21
C GLY A 107 -37.42 21.94 25.26
N GLY A 108 -36.44 21.05 25.42
CA GLY A 108 -36.27 20.33 26.68
C GLY A 108 -35.98 21.33 27.80
N GLY A 109 -36.90 21.44 28.75
CA GLY A 109 -36.70 21.93 30.11
C GLY A 109 -36.07 23.31 30.30
N ASN A 110 -36.90 24.29 30.70
CA ASN A 110 -36.56 25.59 31.27
C ASN A 110 -36.19 26.73 30.29
N GLY A 111 -37.23 27.27 29.64
CA GLY A 111 -37.49 28.72 29.63
C GLY A 111 -36.42 29.71 29.14
N ALA A 112 -35.41 29.30 28.37
CA ALA A 112 -34.39 30.19 27.82
C ALA A 112 -34.35 30.10 26.29
N ASN A 113 -34.84 31.16 25.62
CA ASN A 113 -34.62 31.57 24.22
C ASN A 113 -34.51 30.45 23.16
N SER A 114 -35.60 30.20 22.42
CA SER A 114 -35.52 29.45 21.16
C SER A 114 -34.68 30.21 20.13
N VAL A 115 -33.50 29.69 19.81
CA VAL A 115 -32.64 30.26 18.76
C VAL A 115 -33.16 29.82 17.40
N ASN A 116 -33.66 30.75 16.60
CA ASN A 116 -34.01 30.49 15.20
C ASN A 116 -32.72 30.41 14.37
N PHE A 117 -32.34 29.22 13.88
CA PHE A 117 -31.15 29.09 13.04
C PHE A 117 -31.39 29.42 11.57
N ASP A 118 -32.63 29.41 11.08
CA ASP A 118 -32.94 29.58 9.65
C ASP A 118 -32.32 30.84 9.06
N CYS A 119 -31.74 30.68 7.88
CA CYS A 119 -31.45 31.81 7.02
C CYS A 119 -32.76 32.47 6.56
N SER A 120 -32.80 33.80 6.57
CA SER A 120 -33.93 34.54 6.01
C SER A 120 -33.93 34.41 4.49
N VAL A 121 -35.10 34.14 3.90
CA VAL A 121 -35.24 34.03 2.44
C VAL A 121 -35.24 35.44 1.84
N ASP A 122 -34.20 35.75 1.06
CA ASP A 122 -34.12 36.97 0.25
C ASP A 122 -34.54 36.67 -1.20
N THR A 123 -35.67 37.25 -1.62
CA THR A 123 -36.21 37.09 -2.98
C THR A 123 -35.35 37.80 -4.03
N ASN A 124 -34.50 38.75 -3.64
CA ASN A 124 -33.60 39.46 -4.55
C ASN A 124 -32.24 38.76 -4.72
N MET A 125 -31.97 37.69 -3.97
CA MET A 125 -30.71 36.98 -4.03
C MET A 125 -30.50 36.37 -5.43
N LYS A 126 -29.28 36.55 -5.97
CA LYS A 126 -28.90 36.04 -7.29
C LYS A 126 -27.62 35.24 -7.19
N ILE A 127 -27.73 33.93 -7.41
CA ILE A 127 -26.62 32.98 -7.35
C ILE A 127 -26.73 32.02 -8.53
N THR A 128 -25.58 31.59 -9.04
CA THR A 128 -25.44 30.52 -10.04
C THR A 128 -24.43 29.52 -9.49
N ALA A 129 -24.81 28.25 -9.43
CA ALA A 129 -23.91 27.17 -9.04
C ALA A 129 -22.69 27.12 -9.98
N VAL A 130 -21.49 26.94 -9.41
CA VAL A 130 -20.24 26.94 -10.19
C VAL A 130 -20.00 25.61 -10.91
N HIS A 131 -20.49 24.49 -10.38
CA HIS A 131 -20.37 23.19 -11.05
C HIS A 131 -21.63 22.81 -11.83
N LYS A 132 -21.41 22.09 -12.93
CA LYS A 132 -22.43 21.41 -13.73
C LYS A 132 -21.96 19.99 -14.00
N SER A 133 -22.87 19.11 -14.40
CA SER A 133 -22.50 17.73 -14.76
C SER A 133 -21.46 17.72 -15.89
N PRO A 134 -20.48 16.80 -15.86
CA PRO A 134 -19.51 16.63 -16.94
C PRO A 134 -20.13 16.01 -18.21
N LEU A 135 -21.36 15.51 -18.15
CA LEU A 135 -22.03 14.89 -19.30
C LEU A 135 -22.37 15.93 -20.37
N ARG A 136 -22.04 15.63 -21.64
CA ARG A 136 -22.22 16.55 -22.79
C ARG A 136 -23.65 17.06 -23.01
N ARG A 137 -24.67 16.41 -22.44
CA ARG A 137 -26.10 16.76 -22.54
C ARG A 137 -26.78 16.65 -21.18
N SER A 138 -26.37 17.50 -20.23
CA SER A 138 -26.98 17.60 -18.92
C SER A 138 -27.78 18.90 -18.76
N PRO A 139 -28.75 18.95 -17.83
CA PRO A 139 -29.35 20.18 -17.36
C PRO A 139 -28.29 21.21 -16.94
N PRO A 140 -28.59 22.51 -17.09
CA PRO A 140 -27.69 23.57 -16.66
C PRO A 140 -27.53 23.58 -15.13
N ALA A 141 -26.47 24.24 -14.66
CA ALA A 141 -26.26 24.49 -13.24
C ALA A 141 -27.44 25.26 -12.62
N PHE A 142 -27.74 25.01 -11.35
CA PHE A 142 -28.82 25.71 -10.65
C PHE A 142 -28.59 27.22 -10.60
N GLN A 143 -29.69 27.96 -10.67
CA GLN A 143 -29.71 29.42 -10.61
C GLN A 143 -30.91 29.89 -9.81
N CYS A 144 -30.73 30.99 -9.08
CA CYS A 144 -31.80 31.73 -8.44
C CYS A 144 -31.68 33.22 -8.79
N TYR A 145 -32.83 33.89 -8.90
CA TYR A 145 -32.93 35.32 -9.18
C TYR A 145 -34.38 35.80 -8.93
N PRO A 146 -34.59 37.11 -8.68
CA PRO A 146 -35.93 37.67 -8.50
C PRO A 146 -36.82 37.52 -9.73
N GLN A 147 -38.13 37.36 -9.50
CA GLN A 147 -39.11 37.29 -10.58
C GLN A 147 -39.30 38.66 -11.21
N THR A 148 -39.41 38.72 -12.54
CA THR A 148 -39.67 39.97 -13.27
C THR A 148 -40.92 39.81 -14.11
N GLY A 149 -41.70 40.88 -14.28
CA GLY A 149 -42.94 40.85 -15.08
C GLY A 149 -42.74 40.46 -16.55
N GLU A 150 -41.50 40.51 -17.06
CA GLU A 150 -41.13 40.10 -18.42
C GLU A 150 -40.89 38.58 -18.57
N LYS A 151 -40.63 37.86 -17.46
CA LYS A 151 -40.40 36.40 -17.44
C LYS A 151 -41.19 35.77 -16.29
N PRO A 152 -42.47 35.42 -16.50
CA PRO A 152 -43.33 34.92 -15.44
C PRO A 152 -42.94 33.52 -14.92
N PHE A 153 -42.14 32.76 -15.67
CA PHE A 153 -41.63 31.43 -15.29
C PHE A 153 -40.21 31.22 -15.84
N THR A 154 -39.49 30.24 -15.31
CA THR A 154 -38.06 29.99 -15.61
C THR A 154 -37.84 28.99 -16.74
N GLY A 155 -38.82 28.12 -16.99
CA GLY A 155 -38.77 27.11 -18.05
C GLY A 155 -38.19 25.77 -17.57
N TYR A 156 -37.73 24.97 -18.52
CA TYR A 156 -37.25 23.60 -18.30
C TYR A 156 -36.08 23.28 -19.23
N PHE A 157 -35.38 22.19 -18.94
CA PHE A 157 -34.38 21.61 -19.84
C PHE A 157 -34.95 20.35 -20.50
N ASP A 158 -34.84 20.31 -21.83
CA ASP A 158 -35.17 19.19 -22.70
C ASP A 158 -33.86 18.58 -23.21
N PHE A 159 -33.74 17.25 -23.13
CA PHE A 159 -32.49 16.57 -23.48
C PHE A 159 -32.09 16.73 -24.96
N ALA A 160 -33.07 16.90 -25.86
CA ALA A 160 -32.84 17.09 -27.29
C ALA A 160 -32.68 18.56 -27.67
N LYS A 161 -33.42 19.47 -27.02
CA LYS A 161 -33.52 20.89 -27.42
C LYS A 161 -32.71 21.85 -26.53
N GLY A 162 -32.27 21.41 -25.36
CA GLY A 162 -31.59 22.25 -24.37
C GLY A 162 -32.57 23.02 -23.49
N VAL A 163 -32.20 24.24 -23.08
CA VAL A 163 -33.05 25.08 -22.21
C VAL A 163 -34.20 25.69 -23.01
N MET A 164 -35.43 25.41 -22.56
CA MET A 164 -36.69 25.84 -23.17
C MET A 164 -37.46 26.76 -22.22
N ASN A 165 -38.11 27.78 -22.76
CA ASN A 165 -38.97 28.72 -22.02
C ASN A 165 -40.26 29.03 -22.80
N ASP A 166 -40.75 28.06 -23.55
CA ASP A 166 -41.92 28.18 -24.43
C ASP A 166 -43.24 27.89 -23.72
N ARG A 167 -43.20 27.20 -22.57
CA ARG A 167 -44.36 26.87 -21.74
C ARG A 167 -43.99 26.66 -20.29
N VAL A 168 -45.01 26.78 -19.42
CA VAL A 168 -44.88 26.59 -17.98
C VAL A 168 -44.80 25.10 -17.68
N ILE A 169 -43.66 24.66 -17.14
CA ILE A 169 -43.51 23.34 -16.52
C ILE A 169 -43.18 23.56 -15.05
N ALA A 170 -44.03 23.04 -14.17
CA ALA A 170 -43.81 23.13 -12.74
C ALA A 170 -42.90 22.00 -12.25
N SER A 171 -42.11 22.26 -11.21
CA SER A 171 -41.45 21.19 -10.45
C SER A 171 -42.48 20.34 -9.72
N VAL A 172 -42.05 19.23 -9.11
CA VAL A 172 -42.92 18.38 -8.27
C VAL A 172 -43.57 19.18 -7.13
N LEU A 173 -42.95 20.29 -6.70
CA LEU A 173 -43.48 21.22 -5.70
C LEU A 173 -44.52 22.21 -6.25
N GLY A 174 -44.84 22.16 -7.55
CA GLY A 174 -45.69 23.14 -8.22
C GLY A 174 -45.01 24.48 -8.48
N ARG A 175 -43.68 24.61 -8.29
CA ARG A 175 -42.94 25.87 -8.51
C ARG A 175 -42.60 26.05 -9.99
N THR A 176 -42.72 27.29 -10.47
CA THR A 176 -42.46 27.65 -11.88
C THR A 176 -41.41 28.75 -12.03
N ASP A 177 -40.92 29.27 -10.90
CA ASP A 177 -39.93 30.32 -10.77
C ASP A 177 -38.77 29.85 -9.86
N VAL A 178 -37.71 30.66 -9.75
CA VAL A 178 -36.55 30.42 -8.86
C VAL A 178 -36.34 31.54 -7.84
N GLU A 179 -37.38 32.33 -7.57
CA GLU A 179 -37.31 33.43 -6.61
C GLU A 179 -37.18 32.88 -5.17
N GLY A 180 -36.17 33.37 -4.46
CA GLY A 180 -35.86 32.92 -3.09
C GLY A 180 -35.26 31.51 -2.97
N CYS A 181 -34.80 30.91 -4.07
CA CYS A 181 -34.47 29.48 -4.16
C CYS A 181 -32.97 29.13 -4.11
N CYS A 182 -32.13 29.96 -3.50
CA CYS A 182 -30.67 29.80 -3.55
C CYS A 182 -30.08 28.69 -2.65
N TRP A 183 -30.90 27.73 -2.21
CA TRP A 183 -30.63 26.85 -1.06
C TRP A 183 -30.40 25.38 -1.41
N TRP A 184 -30.02 25.08 -2.66
CA TRP A 184 -29.60 23.75 -3.10
C TRP A 184 -28.32 23.28 -2.41
N GLY A 185 -28.02 21.98 -2.52
CA GLY A 185 -26.91 21.36 -1.81
C GLY A 185 -25.52 21.74 -2.28
N ARG A 186 -24.62 21.92 -1.31
CA ARG A 186 -23.21 22.29 -1.53
C ARG A 186 -22.25 21.48 -0.66
N GLY A 187 -21.05 21.20 -1.17
CA GLY A 187 -19.99 20.47 -0.46
C GLY A 187 -20.13 18.95 -0.53
N ALA A 188 -19.32 18.22 0.22
CA ALA A 188 -19.19 16.75 0.06
C ALA A 188 -20.49 15.97 0.35
N LEU A 189 -21.31 16.45 1.28
CA LEU A 189 -22.65 15.91 1.57
C LEU A 189 -23.79 16.67 0.89
N HIS A 190 -23.51 17.63 0.01
CA HIS A 190 -24.54 18.53 -0.54
C HIS A 190 -25.44 19.14 0.57
N THR A 191 -24.83 19.74 1.60
CA THR A 191 -25.55 20.41 2.70
C THR A 191 -26.47 21.49 2.12
N LYS A 192 -27.78 21.39 2.37
CA LYS A 192 -28.83 22.17 1.71
C LYS A 192 -29.89 22.66 2.69
N GLY A 193 -30.63 23.67 2.26
CA GLY A 193 -31.75 24.25 2.98
C GLY A 193 -31.40 25.41 3.91
N THR A 194 -32.40 26.23 4.23
CA THR A 194 -32.23 27.44 5.07
C THR A 194 -31.77 27.10 6.48
N CYS A 195 -32.22 25.99 7.03
CA CYS A 195 -31.87 25.56 8.38
C CYS A 195 -30.40 25.15 8.50
N HIS A 196 -29.93 24.21 7.65
CA HIS A 196 -28.57 23.70 7.75
C HIS A 196 -27.52 24.77 7.44
N LEU A 197 -27.73 25.56 6.40
CA LEU A 197 -26.83 26.68 6.07
C LEU A 197 -26.89 27.77 7.15
N GLY A 198 -28.06 27.96 7.77
CA GLY A 198 -28.25 28.82 8.92
C GLY A 198 -27.49 28.37 10.17
N LYS A 199 -27.51 27.06 10.48
CA LYS A 199 -26.70 26.45 11.56
C LYS A 199 -25.21 26.63 11.25
N VAL A 200 -24.75 26.32 10.04
CA VAL A 200 -23.36 26.55 9.61
C VAL A 200 -22.95 28.01 9.87
N ASN A 201 -23.77 28.98 9.48
CA ASN A 201 -23.50 30.39 9.69
C ASN A 201 -23.48 30.76 11.19
N TYR A 202 -24.41 30.21 11.98
CA TYR A 202 -24.55 30.48 13.40
C TYR A 202 -23.39 29.95 14.24
N PHE A 203 -22.84 28.78 13.88
CA PHE A 203 -21.78 28.11 14.61
C PHE A 203 -20.38 28.44 14.08
N MET A 204 -20.23 28.64 12.77
CA MET A 204 -18.92 28.70 12.12
C MET A 204 -18.72 29.89 11.19
N GLY A 205 -19.78 30.67 10.89
CA GLY A 205 -19.76 31.73 9.89
C GLY A 205 -19.85 33.13 10.47
N LYS A 206 -20.24 34.09 9.63
CA LYS A 206 -20.38 35.50 10.01
C LYS A 206 -21.36 35.70 11.16
N ARG A 207 -22.46 34.94 11.21
CA ARG A 207 -23.44 35.04 12.31
C ARG A 207 -22.86 34.61 13.67
N ALA A 208 -21.88 33.70 13.70
CA ALA A 208 -21.11 33.40 14.91
C ALA A 208 -20.25 34.59 15.34
N ALA A 209 -19.48 35.15 14.39
CA ALA A 209 -18.57 36.26 14.63
C ALA A 209 -19.28 37.54 15.07
N ASP A 210 -20.36 37.92 14.38
CA ASP A 210 -21.16 39.11 14.70
C ASP A 210 -21.80 39.02 16.10
N ALA A 211 -22.03 37.80 16.59
CA ALA A 211 -22.53 37.53 17.94
C ALA A 211 -21.40 37.35 18.99
N GLY A 212 -20.14 37.59 18.62
CA GLY A 212 -18.98 37.48 19.50
C GLY A 212 -18.57 36.05 19.86
N ARG A 213 -19.09 35.03 19.15
CA ARG A 213 -18.67 33.63 19.33
C ARG A 213 -17.44 33.33 18.45
N PRO A 214 -16.58 32.38 18.84
CA PRO A 214 -15.51 31.89 17.96
C PRO A 214 -16.09 31.39 16.64
N SER A 215 -15.47 31.81 15.54
CA SER A 215 -15.95 31.51 14.20
C SER A 215 -14.77 31.20 13.29
N ARG A 216 -14.79 30.01 12.67
CA ARG A 216 -13.75 29.56 11.74
C ARG A 216 -13.79 30.33 10.42
N TYR A 217 -14.97 30.79 10.03
CA TYR A 217 -15.24 31.53 8.79
C TYR A 217 -15.95 32.84 9.10
N ALA A 218 -15.33 33.65 9.96
CA ALA A 218 -15.91 34.89 10.50
C ALA A 218 -16.34 35.92 9.42
N ASP A 219 -15.74 35.85 8.24
CA ASP A 219 -15.97 36.72 7.10
C ASP A 219 -17.00 36.17 6.10
N ILE A 220 -17.39 34.89 6.20
CA ILE A 220 -18.34 34.26 5.28
C ILE A 220 -19.74 34.25 5.90
N ASP A 221 -20.66 34.96 5.27
CA ASP A 221 -22.08 34.84 5.58
C ASP A 221 -22.73 33.77 4.71
N PHE A 222 -22.84 32.55 5.23
CA PHE A 222 -23.45 31.45 4.49
C PHE A 222 -24.95 31.64 4.22
N CYS A 223 -25.61 32.62 4.85
CA CYS A 223 -27.00 32.96 4.56
C CYS A 223 -27.15 33.95 3.41
N THR A 224 -26.15 34.76 3.10
CA THR A 224 -26.21 35.71 1.97
C THR A 224 -25.32 35.30 0.80
N ASN A 225 -24.31 34.45 1.07
CA ASN A 225 -23.43 33.87 0.07
C ASN A 225 -23.18 32.36 0.35
N PRO A 226 -24.21 31.51 0.25
CA PRO A 226 -24.04 30.05 0.38
C PRO A 226 -23.06 29.47 -0.66
N GLU A 227 -22.91 30.14 -1.81
CA GLU A 227 -22.01 29.73 -2.90
C GLU A 227 -20.53 29.80 -2.53
N ALA A 228 -20.15 30.50 -1.45
CA ALA A 228 -18.78 30.54 -0.96
C ALA A 228 -18.20 29.13 -0.69
N ILE A 229 -19.05 28.16 -0.34
CA ILE A 229 -18.65 26.77 -0.15
C ILE A 229 -17.97 26.20 -1.41
N CYS A 230 -18.50 26.53 -2.58
CA CYS A 230 -18.04 25.99 -3.86
C CYS A 230 -17.16 26.95 -4.68
N SER A 231 -17.27 28.26 -4.43
CA SER A 231 -16.65 29.31 -5.24
C SER A 231 -15.49 30.08 -4.58
N ASP A 232 -15.26 29.95 -3.26
CA ASP A 232 -14.13 30.61 -2.60
C ASP A 232 -12.80 29.98 -3.07
N GLU A 233 -12.05 30.68 -3.92
CA GLU A 233 -10.80 30.17 -4.53
C GLU A 233 -9.74 29.72 -3.50
N THR A 234 -9.75 30.32 -2.32
CA THR A 234 -8.74 30.07 -1.28
C THR A 234 -9.13 28.97 -0.32
N ARG A 235 -10.42 28.81 -0.02
CA ARG A 235 -10.94 27.94 1.05
C ARG A 235 -11.89 26.85 0.59
N THR A 236 -12.42 26.89 -0.65
CA THR A 236 -13.45 25.95 -1.13
C THR A 236 -13.07 24.49 -0.90
N LYS A 237 -11.80 24.11 -1.13
CA LYS A 237 -11.33 22.73 -0.97
C LYS A 237 -11.56 22.21 0.46
N GLU A 238 -11.34 23.05 1.47
CA GLU A 238 -11.54 22.70 2.88
C GLU A 238 -12.99 22.92 3.33
N LEU A 239 -13.64 24.00 2.88
CA LEU A 239 -15.03 24.33 3.18
C LEU A 239 -15.99 23.19 2.80
N ARG A 240 -15.78 22.56 1.64
CA ARG A 240 -16.57 21.40 1.17
C ARG A 240 -16.63 20.26 2.20
N TRP A 241 -15.50 20.00 2.87
CA TRP A 241 -15.39 18.96 3.90
C TRP A 241 -15.86 19.46 5.27
N SER A 242 -15.48 20.68 5.65
CA SER A 242 -15.82 21.23 6.96
C SER A 242 -17.32 21.44 7.13
N VAL A 243 -18.03 21.91 6.10
CA VAL A 243 -19.49 22.03 6.12
C VAL A 243 -20.16 20.66 6.17
N ALA A 244 -19.65 19.67 5.42
CA ALA A 244 -20.16 18.30 5.44
C ALA A 244 -19.94 17.63 6.81
N MET A 245 -18.74 17.73 7.38
CA MET A 245 -18.44 17.18 8.71
C MET A 245 -19.27 17.86 9.81
N PHE A 246 -19.49 19.17 9.73
CA PHE A 246 -20.37 19.85 10.69
C PHE A 246 -21.82 19.34 10.59
N HIS A 247 -22.34 19.20 9.37
CA HIS A 247 -23.65 18.60 9.14
C HIS A 247 -23.72 17.19 9.74
N TRP A 248 -22.72 16.34 9.48
CA TRP A 248 -22.62 15.00 10.06
C TRP A 248 -22.63 15.02 11.60
N ILE A 249 -21.79 15.87 12.21
CA ILE A 249 -21.69 15.98 13.67
C ILE A 249 -23.03 16.42 14.29
N ASN A 250 -23.72 17.35 13.64
CA ASN A 250 -24.90 18.01 14.20
C ASN A 250 -26.23 17.26 13.95
N GLU A 251 -26.33 16.47 12.89
CA GLU A 251 -27.59 15.79 12.53
C GLU A 251 -27.50 14.27 12.64
N VAL A 252 -26.37 13.65 12.26
CA VAL A 252 -26.25 12.19 12.19
C VAL A 252 -25.57 11.64 13.43
N GLN A 253 -24.36 12.13 13.72
CA GLN A 253 -23.55 11.63 14.82
C GLN A 253 -24.18 11.89 16.19
N SER A 254 -24.87 13.03 16.34
CA SER A 254 -25.60 13.39 17.56
C SER A 254 -27.03 12.83 17.60
N TYR A 255 -27.43 12.02 16.61
CA TYR A 255 -28.79 11.50 16.56
C TYR A 255 -29.03 10.53 17.71
N ASN A 256 -30.08 10.81 18.47
CA ASN A 256 -30.58 9.99 19.56
C ASN A 256 -32.11 10.07 19.60
N ASN A 257 -32.78 8.92 19.65
CA ASN A 257 -34.22 8.82 19.75
C ASN A 257 -34.59 7.80 20.84
N ASP A 258 -34.91 8.30 22.03
CA ASP A 258 -35.25 7.48 23.19
C ASP A 258 -36.52 6.65 22.99
N GLU A 259 -37.48 7.12 22.18
CA GLU A 259 -38.75 6.41 21.93
C GLU A 259 -38.54 5.18 21.04
N LEU A 260 -37.63 5.27 20.07
CA LEU A 260 -37.23 4.16 19.21
C LEU A 260 -36.09 3.32 19.81
N GLY A 261 -35.48 3.78 20.90
CA GLY A 261 -34.28 3.16 21.48
C GLY A 261 -33.10 3.17 20.50
N TRP A 262 -32.96 4.24 19.71
CA TRP A 262 -31.98 4.30 18.62
C TRP A 262 -31.00 5.46 18.85
N ASN A 263 -29.70 5.15 18.93
CA ASN A 263 -28.62 6.11 19.07
C ASN A 263 -27.51 5.82 18.05
N TYR A 264 -27.05 6.83 17.32
CA TYR A 264 -26.06 6.60 16.24
C TYR A 264 -24.76 5.98 16.75
N ILE A 265 -24.23 6.47 17.87
CA ILE A 265 -22.95 5.98 18.40
C ILE A 265 -23.12 4.55 18.92
N GLU A 266 -24.22 4.25 19.61
CA GLU A 266 -24.49 2.87 20.08
C GLU A 266 -24.65 1.91 18.90
N GLN A 267 -25.41 2.29 17.88
CA GLN A 267 -25.60 1.48 16.67
C GLN A 267 -24.28 1.28 15.89
N LEU A 268 -23.42 2.30 15.83
CA LEU A 268 -22.09 2.18 15.25
C LEU A 268 -21.21 1.18 16.03
N HIS A 269 -21.29 1.19 17.37
CA HIS A 269 -20.60 0.20 18.21
C HIS A 269 -21.18 -1.20 17.97
N GLU A 270 -22.51 -1.36 17.95
CA GLU A 270 -23.17 -2.64 17.70
C GLU A 270 -22.81 -3.22 16.33
N VAL A 271 -22.72 -2.40 15.28
CA VAL A 271 -22.26 -2.85 13.96
C VAL A 271 -20.81 -3.33 14.02
N MET A 272 -19.96 -2.68 14.82
CA MET A 272 -18.54 -3.03 14.94
C MET A 272 -18.26 -4.22 15.87
N GLU A 273 -19.13 -4.45 16.86
CA GLU A 273 -18.99 -5.49 17.88
C GLU A 273 -19.85 -6.75 17.59
N GLY A 274 -20.92 -6.61 16.81
CA GLY A 274 -21.93 -7.65 16.59
C GLY A 274 -21.78 -8.50 15.32
N ASP A 275 -22.67 -9.48 15.19
CA ASP A 275 -22.74 -10.45 14.07
C ASP A 275 -23.12 -9.84 12.71
N LEU A 276 -23.41 -8.53 12.65
CA LEU A 276 -23.79 -7.81 11.43
C LEU A 276 -22.71 -7.86 10.33
N LEU A 277 -21.48 -8.17 10.74
CA LEU A 277 -20.29 -8.33 9.91
C LEU A 277 -19.83 -9.79 9.79
N ASN A 278 -20.44 -10.70 10.57
CA ASN A 278 -20.13 -12.13 10.60
C ASN A 278 -20.89 -12.92 9.51
N ASP A 279 -21.97 -12.36 8.97
CA ASP A 279 -22.64 -12.86 7.77
C ASP A 279 -22.48 -11.80 6.68
N LEU A 280 -21.83 -12.15 5.56
CA LEU A 280 -21.69 -11.31 4.35
C LEU A 280 -23.04 -10.92 3.69
N LYS A 281 -24.16 -10.97 4.41
CA LYS A 281 -25.46 -10.42 4.03
C LYS A 281 -25.51 -8.91 4.28
N PHE A 282 -24.50 -8.17 3.84
CA PHE A 282 -24.46 -6.72 3.95
C PHE A 282 -25.71 -6.04 3.32
N GLU A 283 -26.30 -6.66 2.30
CA GLU A 283 -27.56 -6.24 1.68
C GLU A 283 -28.76 -6.29 2.65
N GLN A 284 -28.73 -7.16 3.66
CA GLN A 284 -29.82 -7.34 4.65
C GLN A 284 -29.67 -6.46 5.89
N THR A 285 -28.53 -5.81 6.09
CA THR A 285 -28.36 -4.91 7.24
C THR A 285 -29.08 -3.58 6.98
N HIS A 286 -29.78 -3.08 7.99
CA HIS A 286 -30.50 -1.81 7.91
C HIS A 286 -29.64 -0.63 8.34
N PHE A 287 -28.49 -0.82 9.00
CA PHE A 287 -27.68 0.27 9.54
C PHE A 287 -27.36 1.40 8.54
N VAL A 288 -26.83 1.08 7.35
CA VAL A 288 -26.54 2.11 6.34
C VAL A 288 -27.83 2.76 5.83
N ASP A 289 -28.91 2.00 5.69
CA ASP A 289 -30.22 2.53 5.28
C ASP A 289 -30.80 3.46 6.36
N GLU A 290 -30.63 3.11 7.63
CA GLU A 290 -31.09 3.87 8.79
C GLU A 290 -30.31 5.18 8.92
N VAL A 291 -28.98 5.12 8.83
CA VAL A 291 -28.12 6.31 8.81
C VAL A 291 -28.45 7.20 7.61
N SER A 292 -28.69 6.60 6.44
CA SER A 292 -29.11 7.34 5.26
C SER A 292 -30.50 7.96 5.44
N GLY A 293 -31.40 7.28 6.15
CA GLY A 293 -32.71 7.80 6.55
C GLY A 293 -32.58 9.01 7.49
N ILE A 294 -31.66 8.95 8.46
CA ILE A 294 -31.38 10.08 9.36
C ILE A 294 -30.85 11.26 8.55
N PHE A 295 -29.91 11.02 7.65
CA PHE A 295 -29.33 12.06 6.81
C PHE A 295 -30.33 12.67 5.81
N ASP A 296 -31.10 11.85 5.09
CA ASP A 296 -32.01 12.30 4.02
C ASP A 296 -33.42 12.68 4.53
N GLN A 297 -33.82 12.20 5.71
CA GLN A 297 -35.20 12.34 6.21
C GLN A 297 -35.32 12.67 7.71
N GLY A 298 -34.25 12.62 8.50
CA GLY A 298 -34.27 12.92 9.92
C GLY A 298 -34.76 11.79 10.84
N CYS A 299 -34.86 10.55 10.35
CA CYS A 299 -35.17 9.38 11.19
C CYS A 299 -34.57 8.07 10.65
N PRO A 300 -34.30 7.07 11.51
CA PRO A 300 -33.69 5.81 11.11
C PRO A 300 -34.64 4.91 10.32
N ASN A 301 -35.96 5.03 10.45
CA ASN A 301 -36.92 4.17 9.76
C ASN A 301 -37.72 4.93 8.68
N PRO A 302 -37.13 5.19 7.50
CA PRO A 302 -37.83 5.88 6.43
C PRO A 302 -38.95 4.99 5.82
N PRO A 303 -40.07 5.57 5.36
CA PRO A 303 -40.37 7.00 5.33
C PRO A 303 -40.76 7.57 6.71
N CYS A 304 -40.15 8.71 7.07
CA CYS A 304 -40.33 9.34 8.38
C CYS A 304 -41.66 10.10 8.52
N ASP A 305 -42.33 10.39 7.40
CA ASP A 305 -43.66 11.02 7.33
C ASP A 305 -44.67 10.04 6.71
N THR A 306 -45.87 9.96 7.29
CA THR A 306 -46.96 9.06 6.87
C THR A 306 -47.64 9.45 5.56
N ILE A 307 -47.18 10.52 4.89
CA ILE A 307 -47.93 11.16 3.80
C ILE A 307 -47.48 10.70 2.41
N ASP A 308 -46.34 10.03 2.22
CA ASP A 308 -45.96 9.60 0.87
C ASP A 308 -45.24 8.24 0.82
N VAL A 309 -45.89 7.29 0.14
CA VAL A 309 -45.50 5.87 0.02
C VAL A 309 -44.33 5.68 -0.96
N MET A 310 -43.77 6.76 -1.51
CA MET A 310 -42.75 6.73 -2.57
C MET A 310 -41.28 6.93 -2.13
N GLN A 311 -40.98 7.24 -0.86
CA GLN A 311 -39.62 7.70 -0.50
C GLN A 311 -38.77 6.66 0.25
N ARG A 312 -38.31 5.63 -0.47
CA ARG A 312 -37.12 4.87 -0.04
C ARG A 312 -35.88 5.76 -0.07
N VAL A 313 -34.87 5.45 0.74
CA VAL A 313 -33.55 6.08 0.70
C VAL A 313 -33.00 6.05 -0.72
N TYR A 314 -32.55 7.22 -1.21
CA TYR A 314 -31.98 7.31 -2.54
C TYR A 314 -30.59 6.67 -2.59
N TRP A 315 -30.35 5.88 -3.64
CA TRP A 315 -29.08 5.18 -3.86
C TRP A 315 -28.65 4.33 -2.65
N SER A 316 -29.62 3.69 -1.98
CA SER A 316 -29.36 2.90 -0.77
C SER A 316 -28.35 1.77 -1.02
N ARG A 317 -28.45 1.09 -2.17
CA ARG A 317 -27.52 0.04 -2.59
C ARG A 317 -26.11 0.59 -2.82
N GLU A 318 -25.99 1.73 -3.50
CA GLU A 318 -24.72 2.38 -3.79
C GLU A 318 -24.07 2.89 -2.50
N ARG A 319 -24.84 3.47 -1.56
CA ARG A 319 -24.35 3.86 -0.22
C ARG A 319 -23.81 2.65 0.54
N LYS A 320 -24.48 1.50 0.46
CA LYS A 320 -24.00 0.24 1.04
C LYS A 320 -22.68 -0.23 0.41
N SER A 321 -22.62 -0.24 -0.92
CA SER A 321 -21.39 -0.59 -1.65
C SER A 321 -20.23 0.36 -1.30
N ASN A 322 -20.48 1.66 -1.26
CA ASN A 322 -19.50 2.67 -0.89
C ASN A 322 -19.02 2.53 0.56
N PHE A 323 -19.87 2.10 1.49
CA PHE A 323 -19.45 1.84 2.86
C PHE A 323 -18.44 0.70 2.94
N ARG A 324 -18.67 -0.40 2.21
CA ARG A 324 -17.71 -1.50 2.08
C ARG A 324 -16.37 -1.00 1.52
N VAL A 325 -16.41 -0.28 0.39
CA VAL A 325 -15.21 0.29 -0.24
C VAL A 325 -14.45 1.20 0.73
N ALA A 326 -15.16 2.01 1.52
CA ALA A 326 -14.51 2.88 2.51
C ALA A 326 -13.88 2.10 3.67
N LEU A 327 -14.52 1.02 4.15
CA LEU A 327 -13.93 0.15 5.18
C LEU A 327 -12.66 -0.56 4.66
N GLU A 328 -12.71 -1.06 3.43
CA GLU A 328 -11.56 -1.69 2.76
C GLU A 328 -10.40 -0.70 2.59
N ALA A 329 -10.69 0.50 2.06
CA ALA A 329 -9.68 1.53 1.85
C ALA A 329 -9.09 2.10 3.14
N LEU A 330 -9.81 2.00 4.26
CA LEU A 330 -9.34 2.38 5.59
C LEU A 330 -8.63 1.23 6.32
N GLU A 331 -8.40 0.10 5.63
CA GLU A 331 -7.81 -1.11 6.20
C GLU A 331 -8.52 -1.48 7.51
N LEU A 332 -9.85 -1.44 7.50
CA LEU A 332 -10.71 -1.98 8.54
C LEU A 332 -11.26 -3.31 8.02
N PRO A 333 -10.49 -4.40 8.09
CA PRO A 333 -10.87 -5.58 7.40
C PRO A 333 -11.55 -6.42 8.49
N LEU A 334 -12.86 -6.46 8.42
CA LEU A 334 -13.70 -7.09 9.44
C LEU A 334 -13.44 -8.60 9.39
N LYS A 335 -12.98 -9.18 10.50
CA LYS A 335 -12.68 -10.61 10.60
C LYS A 335 -13.89 -11.34 11.15
N SER A 336 -14.34 -12.41 10.49
CA SER A 336 -15.41 -13.26 11.04
C SER A 336 -14.98 -13.89 12.36
N SER A 337 -15.93 -14.24 13.22
CA SER A 337 -15.66 -14.96 14.47
C SER A 337 -14.93 -16.30 14.22
N TYR A 338 -15.19 -16.95 13.09
CA TYR A 338 -14.51 -18.17 12.65
C TYR A 338 -13.05 -17.90 12.27
N PHE A 339 -12.79 -16.86 11.45
CA PHE A 339 -11.44 -16.51 11.07
C PHE A 339 -10.60 -16.04 12.27
N ARG A 340 -11.18 -15.28 13.22
CA ARG A 340 -10.47 -14.87 14.44
C ARG A 340 -9.93 -16.06 15.25
N GLN A 341 -10.72 -17.13 15.37
CA GLN A 341 -10.30 -18.34 16.12
C GLN A 341 -9.15 -19.07 15.40
N ILE A 342 -9.26 -19.22 14.07
CA ILE A 342 -8.23 -19.85 13.25
C ILE A 342 -6.96 -19.00 13.21
N GLU A 343 -7.11 -17.68 13.09
CA GLU A 343 -6.00 -16.73 13.14
C GLU A 343 -5.29 -16.78 14.49
N GLU A 344 -6.00 -16.74 15.61
CA GLU A 344 -5.38 -16.83 16.93
C GLU A 344 -4.58 -18.13 17.08
N PHE A 345 -5.11 -19.25 16.58
CA PHE A 345 -4.44 -20.54 16.58
C PHE A 345 -3.17 -20.54 15.73
N LEU A 346 -3.27 -20.11 14.46
CA LEU A 346 -2.13 -20.06 13.54
C LEU A 346 -1.06 -19.07 14.00
N MET A 347 -1.45 -17.92 14.56
CA MET A 347 -0.53 -16.90 15.08
C MET A 347 0.29 -17.39 16.28
N LYS A 348 -0.29 -18.23 17.15
CA LYS A 348 0.47 -18.88 18.26
C LYS A 348 1.56 -19.81 17.74
N GLY A 349 1.31 -20.44 16.60
CA GLY A 349 2.22 -21.36 15.93
C GLY A 349 3.12 -20.74 14.86
N LYS A 350 3.15 -19.41 14.71
CA LYS A 350 3.83 -18.71 13.60
C LYS A 350 5.25 -19.23 13.36
N ASP A 351 6.09 -19.24 14.39
CA ASP A 351 7.50 -19.62 14.24
C ASP A 351 7.63 -21.08 13.76
N THR A 352 6.84 -21.99 14.34
CA THR A 352 6.78 -23.40 13.92
C THR A 352 6.24 -23.55 12.50
N PHE A 353 5.25 -22.74 12.11
CA PHE A 353 4.70 -22.73 10.75
C PHE A 353 5.79 -22.33 9.74
N GLU A 354 6.53 -21.27 10.04
CA GLU A 354 7.64 -20.80 9.19
C GLU A 354 8.78 -21.83 9.12
N GLU A 355 9.15 -22.45 10.24
CA GLU A 355 10.28 -23.39 10.32
C GLU A 355 9.97 -24.76 9.70
N VAL A 356 8.73 -25.26 9.85
CA VAL A 356 8.35 -26.62 9.46
C VAL A 356 7.64 -26.65 8.11
N ILE A 357 6.68 -25.75 7.90
CA ILE A 357 5.78 -25.77 6.72
C ILE A 357 6.36 -24.91 5.60
N LEU A 358 6.79 -23.69 5.90
CA LEU A 358 7.34 -22.75 4.90
C LEU A 358 8.84 -22.98 4.66
N ARG A 359 9.22 -24.25 4.47
CA ARG A 359 10.60 -24.69 4.33
C ARG A 359 10.88 -25.18 2.91
N SER A 360 11.89 -24.59 2.29
CA SER A 360 12.37 -24.96 0.96
C SER A 360 13.67 -25.77 1.05
N ILE A 361 13.98 -26.52 0.00
CA ILE A 361 15.14 -27.41 -0.09
C ILE A 361 15.91 -27.07 -1.36
N ASN A 362 17.21 -26.82 -1.22
CA ASN A 362 18.07 -26.65 -2.38
C ASN A 362 18.35 -28.04 -3.00
N PRO A 363 17.98 -28.28 -4.27
CA PRO A 363 18.11 -29.60 -4.89
C PRO A 363 19.57 -30.04 -5.06
N THR A 364 20.53 -29.10 -5.06
CA THR A 364 21.95 -29.38 -5.31
C THR A 364 22.66 -29.88 -4.05
N ASP A 365 22.46 -29.23 -2.91
CA ASP A 365 23.15 -29.57 -1.65
C ASP A 365 22.25 -30.19 -0.58
N GLN A 366 20.94 -30.32 -0.86
CA GLN A 366 19.91 -30.88 0.01
C GLN A 366 19.74 -30.12 1.33
N LYS A 367 20.24 -28.89 1.45
CA LYS A 367 20.02 -28.04 2.62
C LYS A 367 18.65 -27.39 2.57
N THR A 368 18.06 -27.24 3.76
CA THR A 368 16.78 -26.59 3.94
C THR A 368 16.94 -25.14 4.40
N TYR A 369 16.05 -24.26 3.94
CA TYR A 369 15.99 -22.86 4.33
C TYR A 369 14.53 -22.41 4.40
N GLN A 370 14.25 -21.31 5.10
CA GLN A 370 12.92 -20.70 5.09
C GLN A 370 12.62 -20.18 3.68
N SER A 371 11.43 -20.46 3.16
CA SER A 371 11.01 -19.98 1.84
C SER A 371 11.13 -18.47 1.78
N TYR A 372 11.71 -17.95 0.69
CA TYR A 372 11.76 -16.52 0.45
C TYR A 372 10.45 -16.02 -0.16
N ARG A 373 9.76 -16.85 -0.95
CA ARG A 373 8.56 -16.45 -1.71
C ARG A 373 7.23 -16.65 -1.01
N TYR A 374 7.22 -17.55 -0.03
CA TYR A 374 6.02 -17.93 0.70
C TYR A 374 6.25 -17.60 2.17
N GLN A 375 5.76 -16.43 2.59
CA GLN A 375 5.83 -15.97 3.97
C GLN A 375 4.52 -16.22 4.71
N PHE A 376 4.60 -16.35 6.03
CA PHE A 376 3.43 -16.57 6.88
C PHE A 376 2.46 -15.39 6.86
N SER A 377 2.97 -14.15 6.83
CA SER A 377 2.14 -12.94 6.72
C SER A 377 1.28 -12.95 5.46
N ASP A 378 1.88 -13.31 4.32
CA ASP A 378 1.20 -13.33 3.02
C ASP A 378 0.14 -14.44 2.99
N PHE A 379 0.45 -15.60 3.59
CA PHE A 379 -0.50 -16.69 3.76
C PHE A 379 -1.70 -16.26 4.61
N MET A 380 -1.46 -15.61 5.76
CA MET A 380 -2.51 -15.18 6.67
C MET A 380 -3.43 -14.15 6.03
N GLU A 381 -2.88 -13.16 5.33
CA GLU A 381 -3.68 -12.16 4.62
C GLU A 381 -4.49 -12.80 3.48
N SER A 382 -3.88 -13.70 2.72
CA SER A 382 -4.59 -14.41 1.64
C SER A 382 -5.69 -15.33 2.17
N LEU A 383 -5.44 -16.04 3.28
CA LEU A 383 -6.42 -16.90 3.94
C LEU A 383 -7.59 -16.06 4.43
N ARG A 384 -7.32 -14.90 5.03
CA ARG A 384 -8.32 -13.93 5.47
C ARG A 384 -9.19 -13.47 4.30
N ILE A 385 -8.58 -13.00 3.21
CA ILE A 385 -9.30 -12.55 2.01
C ILE A 385 -10.20 -13.68 1.50
N MET A 386 -9.68 -14.89 1.35
CA MET A 386 -10.45 -15.98 0.76
C MET A 386 -11.49 -16.58 1.70
N ALA A 387 -11.28 -16.53 3.03
CA ALA A 387 -12.19 -17.08 4.03
C ALA A 387 -13.32 -16.12 4.43
N ASP A 388 -13.04 -14.81 4.50
CA ASP A 388 -14.02 -13.80 4.94
C ASP A 388 -14.60 -12.96 3.80
N ILE A 389 -13.94 -12.90 2.63
CA ILE A 389 -14.42 -12.14 1.45
C ILE A 389 -14.78 -13.09 0.30
N GLY A 390 -13.84 -13.94 -0.11
CA GLY A 390 -14.00 -14.91 -1.19
C GLY A 390 -14.46 -14.29 -2.51
N PHE A 391 -15.26 -15.03 -3.27
CA PHE A 391 -15.79 -14.60 -4.58
C PHE A 391 -17.12 -15.31 -4.88
N ASP A 392 -18.04 -14.65 -5.59
CA ASP A 392 -19.36 -15.19 -5.95
C ASP A 392 -20.09 -15.88 -4.77
N ASP A 393 -20.03 -15.26 -3.58
CA ASP A 393 -20.58 -15.79 -2.32
C ASP A 393 -19.97 -17.14 -1.86
N THR A 394 -18.84 -17.55 -2.44
CA THR A 394 -18.07 -18.73 -2.06
C THR A 394 -16.84 -18.33 -1.25
N LEU A 395 -16.53 -19.11 -0.21
CA LEU A 395 -15.45 -18.83 0.74
C LEU A 395 -14.50 -20.02 0.87
N PHE A 396 -13.23 -19.75 1.17
CA PHE A 396 -12.29 -20.76 1.62
C PHE A 396 -12.74 -21.28 2.99
N TYR A 397 -12.99 -22.57 3.10
CA TYR A 397 -13.60 -23.15 4.28
C TYR A 397 -12.59 -23.20 5.43
N VAL A 398 -12.80 -22.37 6.46
CA VAL A 398 -12.02 -22.40 7.72
C VAL A 398 -12.87 -22.85 8.90
N GLY A 399 -14.00 -23.50 8.63
CA GLY A 399 -14.94 -23.99 9.64
C GLY A 399 -16.30 -23.30 9.63
N GLN A 400 -16.52 -22.27 8.80
CA GLN A 400 -17.83 -21.59 8.73
C GLN A 400 -18.95 -22.58 8.34
N SER A 401 -19.88 -22.86 9.26
CA SER A 401 -21.04 -23.74 9.05
C SER A 401 -22.16 -23.48 10.07
N GLU A 402 -23.41 -23.44 9.61
CA GLU A 402 -24.58 -23.02 10.40
C GLU A 402 -25.05 -24.01 11.51
N ASN A 403 -24.46 -25.20 11.69
CA ASN A 403 -25.03 -26.25 12.55
C ASN A 403 -24.00 -27.27 13.09
N VAL A 404 -22.93 -26.81 13.76
CA VAL A 404 -21.91 -27.71 14.30
C VAL A 404 -21.62 -27.32 15.76
N GLU A 405 -21.38 -28.32 16.64
CA GLU A 405 -20.92 -28.08 18.01
C GLU A 405 -19.65 -27.20 18.01
N GLU A 406 -19.55 -26.30 18.99
CA GLU A 406 -18.61 -25.17 19.09
C GLU A 406 -17.11 -25.55 19.03
N ASP A 407 -16.76 -26.84 19.13
CA ASP A 407 -15.36 -27.30 19.00
C ASP A 407 -15.03 -27.87 17.61
N LEU A 408 -16.00 -28.44 16.88
CA LEU A 408 -15.74 -29.21 15.66
C LEU A 408 -15.41 -28.32 14.44
N HIS A 409 -15.79 -27.03 14.45
CA HIS A 409 -15.50 -26.11 13.33
C HIS A 409 -14.00 -25.79 13.21
N VAL A 410 -13.29 -25.60 14.32
CA VAL A 410 -11.85 -25.27 14.29
C VAL A 410 -11.05 -26.45 13.72
N TYR A 411 -11.33 -27.68 14.15
CA TYR A 411 -10.66 -28.87 13.63
C TYR A 411 -10.96 -29.09 12.15
N SER A 412 -12.21 -28.89 11.72
CA SER A 412 -12.60 -28.99 10.31
C SER A 412 -11.90 -27.95 9.44
N GLY A 413 -11.83 -26.71 9.92
CA GLY A 413 -11.08 -25.63 9.26
C GLY A 413 -9.59 -25.93 9.16
N MET A 414 -8.99 -26.39 10.26
CA MET A 414 -7.57 -26.72 10.31
C MET A 414 -7.20 -27.92 9.46
N LEU A 415 -8.07 -28.93 9.35
CA LEU A 415 -7.87 -30.05 8.45
C LEU A 415 -7.89 -29.59 6.98
N ASN A 416 -8.85 -28.72 6.61
CA ASN A 416 -8.90 -28.17 5.25
C ASN A 416 -7.67 -27.30 4.92
N VAL A 417 -7.25 -26.44 5.85
CA VAL A 417 -6.02 -25.64 5.71
C VAL A 417 -4.78 -26.56 5.61
N GLY A 418 -4.70 -27.61 6.42
CA GLY A 418 -3.60 -28.56 6.40
C GLY A 418 -3.52 -29.34 5.08
N LEU A 419 -4.66 -29.76 4.53
CA LEU A 419 -4.73 -30.42 3.21
C LEU A 419 -4.32 -29.49 2.08
N PHE A 420 -4.77 -28.23 2.12
CA PHE A 420 -4.33 -27.23 1.16
C PHE A 420 -2.80 -27.01 1.24
N LEU A 421 -2.28 -26.87 2.47
CA LEU A 421 -0.85 -26.66 2.70
C LEU A 421 0.00 -27.88 2.29
N SER A 422 -0.49 -29.11 2.45
CA SER A 422 0.26 -30.29 2.03
C SER A 422 0.53 -30.30 0.52
N HIS A 423 -0.46 -29.88 -0.27
CA HIS A 423 -0.32 -29.72 -1.72
C HIS A 423 0.54 -28.50 -2.06
N ALA A 424 0.35 -27.38 -1.35
CA ALA A 424 1.17 -26.18 -1.52
C ALA A 424 2.67 -26.46 -1.31
N VAL A 425 3.01 -27.25 -0.29
CA VAL A 425 4.39 -27.62 -0.01
C VAL A 425 5.00 -28.45 -1.12
N LEU A 426 4.31 -29.50 -1.54
CA LEU A 426 4.81 -30.41 -2.57
C LEU A 426 4.87 -29.76 -3.95
N MET A 427 3.90 -28.89 -4.26
CA MET A 427 3.83 -28.26 -5.57
C MET A 427 4.76 -27.07 -5.69
N SER A 428 4.98 -26.26 -4.64
CA SER A 428 5.64 -24.96 -4.80
C SER A 428 6.62 -24.51 -3.72
N ILE A 429 6.30 -24.75 -2.45
CA ILE A 429 7.12 -24.20 -1.35
C ILE A 429 8.43 -24.97 -1.23
N ARG A 430 8.41 -26.30 -1.44
CA ARG A 430 9.60 -27.16 -1.27
C ARG A 430 10.77 -26.76 -2.17
N ASP A 431 10.52 -26.23 -3.35
CA ASP A 431 11.56 -25.73 -4.27
C ASP A 431 11.51 -24.20 -4.49
N ASP A 432 10.76 -23.50 -3.65
CA ASP A 432 10.65 -22.03 -3.59
C ASP A 432 10.34 -21.37 -4.95
N ALA A 433 9.40 -21.96 -5.69
CA ALA A 433 9.10 -21.55 -7.06
C ALA A 433 7.61 -21.25 -7.29
N CYS A 434 7.36 -20.13 -7.97
CA CYS A 434 6.03 -19.69 -8.32
C CYS A 434 5.55 -20.29 -9.64
N ASP A 435 6.47 -20.58 -10.56
CA ASP A 435 6.21 -21.03 -11.93
C ASP A 435 6.57 -22.50 -12.09
N GLU A 436 5.80 -23.17 -12.93
CA GLU A 436 6.08 -24.54 -13.33
C GLU A 436 7.46 -24.67 -14.01
N HIS A 437 8.21 -25.70 -13.62
CA HIS A 437 9.52 -25.99 -14.19
C HIS A 437 9.45 -26.89 -15.43
N ASN A 438 10.38 -26.66 -16.36
CA ASN A 438 10.62 -27.59 -17.46
C ASN A 438 11.31 -28.85 -16.94
N THR A 439 10.54 -29.92 -16.79
CA THR A 439 11.01 -31.20 -16.20
C THR A 439 10.87 -32.37 -17.16
N GLN A 440 10.17 -32.20 -18.29
CA GLN A 440 9.92 -33.29 -19.22
C GLN A 440 11.05 -33.45 -20.25
N LEU A 441 11.64 -34.65 -20.25
CA LEU A 441 12.55 -35.08 -21.31
C LEU A 441 11.78 -35.67 -22.51
N VAL A 442 12.20 -35.29 -23.72
CA VAL A 442 11.78 -35.90 -24.98
C VAL A 442 13.03 -36.31 -25.73
N ASN A 443 13.18 -37.61 -26.01
CA ASN A 443 14.38 -38.18 -26.64
C ASN A 443 15.70 -37.81 -25.94
N GLY A 444 15.68 -37.63 -24.61
CA GLY A 444 16.87 -37.33 -23.81
C GLY A 444 17.20 -35.85 -23.66
N GLU A 445 16.40 -34.95 -24.23
CA GLU A 445 16.59 -33.48 -24.14
C GLU A 445 15.35 -32.80 -23.53
N PHE A 446 15.47 -31.58 -23.01
CA PHE A 446 14.32 -30.78 -22.54
C PHE A 446 13.87 -29.77 -23.61
N PRO A 447 12.78 -30.02 -24.36
CA PRO A 447 12.25 -29.05 -25.31
C PRO A 447 11.94 -27.71 -24.68
N VAL A 448 12.28 -26.61 -25.36
CA VAL A 448 11.85 -25.26 -24.96
C VAL A 448 10.34 -25.10 -25.14
N SER A 449 9.76 -25.79 -26.14
CA SER A 449 8.31 -25.83 -26.39
C SER A 449 7.51 -26.59 -25.32
N ASN A 450 8.15 -27.13 -24.28
CA ASN A 450 7.46 -27.61 -23.08
C ASN A 450 6.68 -26.50 -22.35
N ALA A 451 7.00 -25.23 -22.61
CA ALA A 451 6.19 -24.09 -22.15
C ALA A 451 4.73 -24.15 -22.67
N CYS A 452 4.49 -24.80 -23.80
CA CYS A 452 3.15 -25.04 -24.35
C CYS A 452 2.41 -26.22 -23.71
N GLY A 453 3.10 -27.00 -22.86
CA GLY A 453 2.57 -28.23 -22.35
C GLY A 453 3.63 -29.28 -22.03
N GLN A 454 3.45 -29.96 -20.90
CA GLN A 454 4.24 -31.12 -20.49
C GLN A 454 3.35 -32.33 -20.20
N ARG A 455 3.92 -33.54 -20.27
CA ARG A 455 3.27 -34.81 -19.89
C ARG A 455 1.96 -35.07 -20.64
N GLY A 456 1.91 -34.67 -21.92
CA GLY A 456 0.75 -34.83 -22.78
C GLY A 456 -0.36 -33.78 -22.62
N LEU A 457 -0.18 -32.80 -21.72
CA LEU A 457 -1.08 -31.65 -21.58
C LEU A 457 -0.75 -30.59 -22.63
N SER A 458 -1.78 -29.91 -23.14
CA SER A 458 -1.65 -28.76 -24.06
C SER A 458 -2.27 -27.52 -23.41
N TYR A 459 -1.45 -26.63 -22.86
CA TYR A 459 -1.94 -25.55 -21.99
C TYR A 459 -2.86 -24.55 -22.72
N GLN A 460 -2.55 -24.24 -23.98
CA GLN A 460 -3.38 -23.42 -24.86
C GLN A 460 -4.70 -24.06 -25.30
N ASP A 461 -4.84 -25.38 -25.15
CA ASP A 461 -6.05 -26.13 -25.51
C ASP A 461 -6.90 -26.51 -24.29
N MET A 462 -6.41 -26.23 -23.08
CA MET A 462 -7.15 -26.38 -21.82
C MET A 462 -8.23 -25.30 -21.70
N ASN A 463 -9.30 -25.46 -22.47
CA ASN A 463 -10.49 -24.60 -22.42
C ASN A 463 -11.48 -25.08 -21.36
N CYS A 464 -12.33 -24.16 -20.89
CA CYS A 464 -13.43 -24.51 -20.01
C CYS A 464 -14.49 -25.33 -20.76
N THR A 465 -15.24 -26.14 -20.02
CA THR A 465 -16.29 -27.01 -20.57
C THR A 465 -17.61 -26.74 -19.87
N GLY A 466 -18.73 -27.19 -20.47
CA GLY A 466 -20.05 -26.95 -19.91
C GLY A 466 -20.43 -25.47 -19.89
N ASP A 467 -21.08 -25.04 -18.81
CA ASP A 467 -21.57 -23.67 -18.64
C ASP A 467 -20.44 -22.63 -18.55
N ASP A 468 -19.23 -23.07 -18.20
CA ASP A 468 -18.04 -22.21 -18.07
C ASP A 468 -17.32 -21.96 -19.39
N ALA A 469 -17.79 -22.51 -20.51
CA ALA A 469 -17.10 -22.42 -21.80
C ALA A 469 -16.79 -20.96 -22.22
N SER A 470 -17.59 -19.99 -21.79
CA SER A 470 -17.38 -18.56 -22.05
C SER A 470 -16.31 -17.88 -21.18
N MET A 471 -15.78 -18.58 -20.17
CA MET A 471 -14.82 -18.03 -19.22
C MET A 471 -13.37 -18.11 -19.70
N ALA A 472 -13.03 -19.09 -20.54
CA ALA A 472 -11.66 -19.32 -21.00
C ALA A 472 -11.05 -18.06 -21.65
N CYS A 473 -9.81 -17.74 -21.28
CA CYS A 473 -9.09 -16.61 -21.88
C CYS A 473 -8.97 -16.78 -23.40
N PRO A 474 -9.03 -15.72 -24.22
CA PRO A 474 -8.73 -15.81 -25.64
C PRO A 474 -7.25 -16.17 -25.86
N LEU A 475 -6.93 -16.83 -26.97
CA LEU A 475 -5.54 -17.07 -27.36
C LEU A 475 -4.98 -15.79 -27.97
N ASP A 476 -3.84 -15.33 -27.46
CA ASP A 476 -3.13 -14.18 -27.99
C ASP A 476 -1.72 -14.62 -28.41
N THR A 477 -1.47 -14.63 -29.72
CA THR A 477 -0.18 -15.06 -30.29
C THR A 477 0.88 -13.98 -30.19
N ASP A 478 0.50 -12.74 -29.88
CA ASP A 478 1.41 -11.61 -29.74
C ASP A 478 1.95 -11.46 -28.31
N GLN A 479 1.43 -12.24 -27.35
CA GLN A 479 1.91 -12.25 -25.97
C GLN A 479 3.35 -12.74 -25.86
N SER A 480 4.11 -12.07 -24.99
CA SER A 480 5.46 -12.46 -24.64
C SER A 480 5.72 -12.30 -23.15
N PHE A 481 6.09 -13.41 -22.51
CA PHE A 481 6.41 -13.49 -21.10
C PHE A 481 7.51 -14.52 -20.88
N SER A 482 8.26 -14.35 -19.79
CA SER A 482 9.16 -15.36 -19.25
C SER A 482 8.81 -15.59 -17.79
N ALA A 483 8.73 -16.86 -17.39
CA ALA A 483 8.54 -17.25 -16.01
C ALA A 483 9.59 -16.59 -15.11
N VAL A 484 9.17 -16.12 -13.94
CA VAL A 484 10.03 -15.42 -12.97
C VAL A 484 10.93 -16.40 -12.22
N THR A 485 10.47 -17.64 -12.08
CA THR A 485 11.16 -18.67 -11.29
C THR A 485 11.63 -19.85 -12.14
N ARG A 486 12.77 -20.42 -11.75
CA ARG A 486 13.34 -21.67 -12.28
C ARG A 486 13.80 -22.54 -11.13
N ALA A 487 13.97 -23.83 -11.39
CA ALA A 487 14.50 -24.76 -10.40
C ALA A 487 15.87 -24.27 -9.90
N LEU A 488 16.12 -24.43 -8.59
CA LEU A 488 17.36 -24.02 -7.92
C LEU A 488 18.53 -24.99 -8.17
N ASP A 489 18.69 -25.38 -9.43
CA ASP A 489 19.81 -26.15 -9.97
C ASP A 489 20.37 -25.38 -11.17
N TYR A 490 21.67 -25.09 -11.17
CA TYR A 490 22.31 -24.33 -12.24
C TYR A 490 22.28 -25.05 -13.59
N ARG A 491 22.10 -26.39 -13.60
CA ARG A 491 21.93 -27.22 -14.81
C ARG A 491 20.48 -27.40 -15.22
N ALA A 492 19.52 -26.99 -14.40
CA ALA A 492 18.12 -27.06 -14.78
C ALA A 492 17.84 -26.17 -16.00
N PRO A 493 16.84 -26.53 -16.83
CA PRO A 493 16.45 -25.71 -17.95
C PRO A 493 16.09 -24.27 -17.56
N GLN A 494 16.23 -23.36 -18.52
CA GLN A 494 15.79 -21.97 -18.35
C GLN A 494 14.28 -21.89 -18.04
N PRO A 495 13.84 -20.80 -17.39
CA PRO A 495 12.42 -20.56 -17.14
C PRO A 495 11.60 -20.68 -18.44
N PHE A 496 10.35 -21.11 -18.31
CA PHE A 496 9.45 -21.13 -19.45
C PHE A 496 9.30 -19.74 -20.07
N LYS A 497 9.11 -19.72 -21.38
CA LYS A 497 8.87 -18.49 -22.13
C LYS A 497 7.83 -18.72 -23.21
N CYS A 498 7.09 -17.66 -23.49
CA CYS A 498 6.24 -17.54 -24.66
C CYS A 498 6.61 -16.28 -25.43
N ALA A 499 6.48 -16.32 -26.76
CA ALA A 499 6.59 -15.14 -27.60
C ALA A 499 6.04 -15.44 -29.00
N PRO A 500 5.83 -14.39 -29.82
CA PRO A 500 5.38 -14.56 -31.20
C PRO A 500 6.45 -15.25 -32.05
N LYS A 501 6.03 -15.92 -33.14
CA LYS A 501 6.99 -16.53 -34.09
C LYS A 501 7.90 -15.51 -34.78
N SER A 502 7.53 -14.23 -34.80
CA SER A 502 8.41 -13.17 -35.29
C SER A 502 9.66 -12.98 -34.41
N GLN A 503 9.59 -13.33 -33.13
CA GLN A 503 10.72 -13.29 -32.19
C GLN A 503 11.41 -14.66 -32.08
N PHE A 504 10.65 -15.74 -31.96
CA PHE A 504 11.17 -17.12 -31.93
C PHE A 504 10.48 -18.00 -32.99
N PRO A 505 10.98 -18.01 -34.25
CA PRO A 505 10.34 -18.75 -35.34
C PRO A 505 10.35 -20.27 -35.13
N ILE A 506 11.40 -20.77 -34.50
CA ILE A 506 11.56 -22.14 -34.04
C ILE A 506 12.20 -22.13 -32.66
N THR A 507 11.92 -23.17 -31.89
CA THR A 507 12.52 -23.43 -30.58
C THR A 507 13.18 -24.80 -30.62
N GLY A 508 14.34 -24.92 -30.00
CA GLY A 508 14.99 -26.21 -29.84
C GLY A 508 14.86 -26.73 -28.42
N TYR A 509 15.97 -27.10 -27.81
CA TYR A 509 16.01 -27.76 -26.52
C TYR A 509 17.09 -27.16 -25.62
N TRP A 510 16.99 -27.42 -24.32
CA TRP A 510 18.03 -27.11 -23.35
C TRP A 510 19.13 -28.17 -23.38
N ASP A 511 20.35 -27.78 -23.71
CA ASP A 511 21.53 -28.64 -23.67
C ASP A 511 22.16 -28.56 -22.27
N GLU A 512 21.91 -29.59 -21.46
CA GLU A 512 22.38 -29.64 -20.06
C GLU A 512 23.92 -29.65 -19.96
N GLN A 513 24.62 -30.18 -20.98
CA GLN A 513 26.10 -30.23 -20.99
C GLN A 513 26.71 -28.86 -21.29
N ARG A 514 26.07 -28.08 -22.16
CA ARG A 514 26.51 -26.74 -22.54
C ARG A 514 25.90 -25.62 -21.69
N ILE A 515 24.86 -25.93 -20.90
CA ILE A 515 24.11 -24.97 -20.07
C ILE A 515 23.58 -23.82 -20.94
N GLU A 516 23.07 -24.15 -22.13
CA GLU A 516 22.52 -23.19 -23.10
C GLU A 516 21.29 -23.76 -23.82
N GLU A 517 20.43 -22.87 -24.31
CA GLU A 517 19.36 -23.27 -25.23
C GLU A 517 19.89 -23.39 -26.66
N ASN A 518 19.75 -24.57 -27.25
CA ASN A 518 20.10 -24.79 -28.64
C ASN A 518 18.93 -24.42 -29.55
N HIS A 519 19.01 -23.26 -30.22
CA HIS A 519 17.99 -22.81 -31.18
C HIS A 519 18.30 -23.19 -32.65
N ARG A 520 19.38 -23.93 -32.91
CA ARG A 520 19.85 -24.21 -34.28
C ARG A 520 19.02 -25.27 -34.99
N THR A 521 18.40 -26.15 -34.20
CA THR A 521 17.57 -27.26 -34.70
C THR A 521 16.21 -27.18 -34.02
N ALA A 522 15.14 -27.15 -34.81
CA ALA A 522 13.79 -27.25 -34.28
C ALA A 522 13.64 -28.57 -33.52
N PHE A 523 13.19 -28.49 -32.26
CA PHE A 523 13.03 -29.66 -31.40
C PHE A 523 11.61 -29.70 -30.86
N ALA A 524 10.93 -30.81 -31.10
CA ALA A 524 9.53 -30.97 -30.76
C ALA A 524 9.37 -31.37 -29.29
N ASN A 525 8.38 -30.80 -28.60
CA ASN A 525 7.89 -31.39 -27.36
C ASN A 525 7.08 -32.67 -27.65
N GLN A 526 6.54 -33.31 -26.61
CA GLN A 526 5.75 -34.54 -26.75
C GLN A 526 4.51 -34.36 -27.66
N LEU A 527 4.00 -33.13 -27.80
CA LEU A 527 2.88 -32.78 -28.67
C LEU A 527 3.29 -32.44 -30.11
N GLY A 528 4.59 -32.48 -30.43
CA GLY A 528 5.10 -32.10 -31.75
C GLY A 528 5.29 -30.60 -31.96
N ARG A 529 5.13 -29.76 -30.94
CA ARG A 529 5.32 -28.30 -31.04
C ARG A 529 6.80 -27.94 -31.07
N THR A 530 7.18 -27.04 -31.96
CA THR A 530 8.57 -26.56 -32.16
C THR A 530 8.66 -25.04 -32.04
N ASP A 531 7.70 -24.44 -31.34
CA ASP A 531 7.57 -23.00 -31.13
C ASP A 531 6.89 -22.75 -29.77
N VAL A 532 6.92 -21.51 -29.29
CA VAL A 532 6.30 -21.08 -28.02
C VAL A 532 5.22 -19.99 -28.20
N GLU A 533 4.66 -19.90 -29.41
CA GLU A 533 3.60 -18.94 -29.73
C GLU A 533 2.27 -19.34 -29.09
N GLY A 534 1.64 -18.40 -28.38
CA GLY A 534 0.39 -18.62 -27.66
C GLY A 534 0.53 -19.52 -26.41
N CYS A 535 1.75 -19.75 -25.91
CA CYS A 535 2.04 -20.73 -24.86
C CYS A 535 2.17 -20.15 -23.45
N CYS A 536 1.61 -18.96 -23.17
CA CYS A 536 1.80 -18.24 -21.91
C CYS A 536 1.03 -18.81 -20.69
N TRP A 537 0.61 -20.08 -20.75
CA TRP A 537 -0.41 -20.67 -19.88
C TRP A 537 0.11 -21.81 -18.98
N TRP A 538 1.41 -21.83 -18.68
CA TRP A 538 2.00 -22.77 -17.72
C TRP A 538 1.52 -22.51 -16.28
N GLY A 539 1.81 -23.44 -15.37
CA GLY A 539 1.39 -23.38 -13.99
C GLY A 539 2.01 -22.24 -13.17
N ARG A 540 1.20 -21.56 -12.34
CA ARG A 540 1.64 -20.42 -11.52
C ARG A 540 1.02 -20.37 -10.12
N GLY A 541 1.73 -19.82 -9.15
CA GLY A 541 1.24 -19.67 -7.77
C GLY A 541 1.50 -20.90 -6.92
N VAL A 542 0.88 -20.99 -5.74
CA VAL A 542 1.23 -22.00 -4.74
C VAL A 542 0.78 -23.42 -5.12
N LEU A 543 -0.23 -23.56 -5.98
CA LEU A 543 -0.65 -24.84 -6.58
C LEU A 543 -0.31 -24.91 -8.07
N ARG A 544 0.89 -24.48 -8.48
CA ARG A 544 1.33 -24.43 -9.89
C ARG A 544 1.15 -25.73 -10.67
N GLY A 545 1.05 -26.88 -10.01
CA GLY A 545 0.72 -28.15 -10.66
C GLY A 545 -0.69 -28.21 -11.27
N VAL A 546 -1.60 -27.31 -10.92
CA VAL A 546 -3.01 -27.35 -11.37
C VAL A 546 -3.55 -25.99 -11.80
N THR A 547 -2.91 -24.89 -11.41
CA THR A 547 -3.25 -23.51 -11.80
C THR A 547 -2.65 -23.14 -13.16
N ARG A 548 -3.05 -23.87 -14.20
CA ARG A 548 -2.54 -23.76 -15.58
C ARG A 548 -3.64 -23.82 -16.63
N GLY A 549 -3.30 -23.39 -17.84
CA GLY A 549 -4.17 -23.44 -19.00
C GLY A 549 -5.17 -22.28 -19.07
N ARG A 550 -5.70 -22.03 -20.27
CA ARG A 550 -6.57 -20.88 -20.54
C ARG A 550 -7.86 -20.85 -19.72
N CYS A 551 -8.37 -22.01 -19.32
CA CYS A 551 -9.56 -22.07 -18.49
C CYS A 551 -9.30 -21.49 -17.10
N PHE A 552 -8.22 -21.90 -16.42
CA PHE A 552 -7.92 -21.44 -15.07
C PHE A 552 -7.76 -19.92 -15.00
N PHE A 553 -6.89 -19.34 -15.84
CA PHE A 553 -6.70 -17.89 -15.90
C PHE A 553 -7.97 -17.16 -16.35
N GLY A 554 -8.78 -17.80 -17.18
CA GLY A 554 -10.08 -17.30 -17.62
C GLY A 554 -11.08 -17.19 -16.50
N GLN A 555 -11.21 -18.25 -15.69
CA GLN A 555 -12.01 -18.27 -14.47
C GLN A 555 -11.50 -17.24 -13.46
N LEU A 556 -10.18 -17.16 -13.23
CA LEU A 556 -9.60 -16.18 -12.31
C LEU A 556 -9.96 -14.73 -12.74
N ASN A 557 -9.83 -14.42 -14.04
CA ASN A 557 -10.22 -13.13 -14.58
C ASN A 557 -11.72 -12.88 -14.50
N TYR A 558 -12.52 -13.91 -14.77
CA TYR A 558 -13.97 -13.85 -14.73
C TYR A 558 -14.48 -13.62 -13.32
N HIS A 559 -13.95 -14.29 -12.29
CA HIS A 559 -14.49 -14.21 -10.93
C HIS A 559 -13.87 -13.08 -10.10
N ILE A 560 -12.55 -12.88 -10.19
CA ILE A 560 -11.85 -11.97 -9.29
C ILE A 560 -11.00 -10.91 -9.99
N GLY A 561 -10.80 -10.99 -11.31
CA GLY A 561 -9.98 -10.05 -12.08
C GLY A 561 -10.75 -8.94 -12.81
N ALA A 562 -10.06 -8.24 -13.71
CA ALA A 562 -10.60 -7.10 -14.44
C ALA A 562 -11.85 -7.40 -15.28
N ARG A 563 -12.06 -8.66 -15.70
CA ARG A 563 -13.30 -9.04 -16.39
C ARG A 563 -14.51 -8.99 -15.44
N ALA A 564 -14.39 -9.45 -14.20
CA ALA A 564 -15.44 -9.31 -13.19
C ALA A 564 -15.88 -7.85 -13.03
N ALA A 565 -14.91 -6.95 -12.83
CA ALA A 565 -15.15 -5.52 -12.67
C ALA A 565 -15.80 -4.87 -13.90
N ARG A 566 -15.31 -5.18 -15.12
CA ARG A 566 -15.90 -4.65 -16.37
C ARG A 566 -17.35 -5.09 -16.59
N GLU A 567 -17.70 -6.28 -16.10
CA GLU A 567 -19.06 -6.83 -16.20
C GLU A 567 -19.94 -6.42 -14.99
N GLY A 568 -19.44 -5.56 -14.10
CA GLY A 568 -20.20 -5.04 -12.95
C GLY A 568 -20.31 -6.00 -11.78
N ARG A 569 -19.49 -7.05 -11.72
CA ARG A 569 -19.42 -7.98 -10.59
C ARG A 569 -18.37 -7.54 -9.56
N PRO A 570 -18.54 -7.89 -8.28
CA PRO A 570 -17.48 -7.71 -7.28
C PRO A 570 -16.18 -8.37 -7.74
N SER A 571 -15.04 -7.72 -7.51
CA SER A 571 -13.74 -8.17 -7.98
C SER A 571 -12.69 -7.83 -6.94
N LEU A 572 -11.93 -8.84 -6.50
CA LEU A 572 -10.79 -8.62 -5.59
C LEU A 572 -9.66 -7.85 -6.28
N TYR A 573 -9.50 -8.05 -7.60
CA TYR A 573 -8.43 -7.47 -8.41
C TYR A 573 -8.99 -6.77 -9.65
N PRO A 574 -9.73 -5.65 -9.49
CA PRO A 574 -10.47 -5.01 -10.58
C PRO A 574 -9.56 -4.46 -11.70
N ASN A 575 -8.28 -4.26 -11.42
CA ASN A 575 -7.30 -3.72 -12.36
C ASN A 575 -6.38 -4.79 -12.98
N VAL A 576 -6.47 -6.05 -12.55
CA VAL A 576 -5.60 -7.13 -13.04
C VAL A 576 -6.34 -7.98 -14.07
N ASP A 577 -5.94 -7.86 -15.34
CA ASP A 577 -6.47 -8.71 -16.40
C ASP A 577 -5.60 -9.97 -16.55
N PHE A 578 -5.97 -11.04 -15.83
CA PHE A 578 -5.21 -12.30 -15.82
C PHE A 578 -5.12 -12.99 -17.19
N CYS A 579 -5.98 -12.63 -18.16
CA CYS A 579 -5.85 -13.11 -19.53
C CYS A 579 -4.78 -12.36 -20.32
N LYS A 580 -4.55 -11.07 -20.03
CA LYS A 580 -3.51 -10.26 -20.68
C LYS A 580 -2.18 -10.33 -19.97
N PHE A 581 -2.21 -10.51 -18.65
CA PHE A 581 -1.05 -10.54 -17.78
C PHE A 581 -1.13 -11.75 -16.82
N PRO A 582 -1.04 -13.00 -17.32
CA PRO A 582 -1.05 -14.19 -16.47
C PRO A 582 0.14 -14.24 -15.49
N GLU A 583 1.24 -13.56 -15.83
CA GLU A 583 2.43 -13.36 -14.98
C GLU A 583 2.13 -12.52 -13.71
N ALA A 584 0.96 -11.87 -13.62
CA ALA A 584 0.56 -11.10 -12.44
C ALA A 584 0.66 -11.89 -11.12
N ILE A 585 0.39 -13.20 -11.17
CA ILE A 585 0.47 -14.09 -10.01
C ILE A 585 1.89 -14.11 -9.42
N CYS A 586 2.93 -14.01 -10.27
CA CYS A 586 4.31 -14.14 -9.84
C CYS A 586 5.10 -12.81 -9.86
N ALA A 587 4.66 -11.79 -10.61
CA ALA A 587 5.44 -10.57 -10.88
C ALA A 587 4.74 -9.23 -10.63
N SER A 588 3.46 -9.21 -10.22
CA SER A 588 2.77 -7.95 -9.92
C SER A 588 3.09 -7.41 -8.52
N GLU A 589 2.64 -6.19 -8.22
CA GLU A 589 2.65 -5.63 -6.85
C GLU A 589 1.85 -6.50 -5.86
N PHE A 590 0.84 -7.23 -6.34
CA PHE A 590 0.04 -8.18 -5.56
C PHE A 590 0.62 -9.61 -5.58
N SER A 591 1.85 -9.82 -6.05
CA SER A 591 2.38 -11.19 -6.26
C SER A 591 2.53 -12.00 -4.98
N ASN A 592 2.74 -11.37 -3.83
CA ASN A 592 2.86 -12.06 -2.54
C ASN A 592 1.55 -12.76 -2.15
N GLU A 593 0.42 -12.05 -2.23
CA GLU A 593 -0.92 -12.54 -1.95
C GLU A 593 -1.50 -13.40 -3.10
N LEU A 594 -1.30 -13.01 -4.36
CA LEU A 594 -1.86 -13.72 -5.52
C LEU A 594 -1.32 -15.15 -5.67
N ARG A 595 -0.09 -15.42 -5.21
CA ARG A 595 0.46 -16.77 -5.14
C ARG A 595 -0.43 -17.71 -4.32
N TRP A 596 -0.92 -17.24 -3.18
CA TRP A 596 -1.81 -18.00 -2.31
C TRP A 596 -3.25 -18.00 -2.81
N ILE A 597 -3.77 -16.81 -3.18
CA ILE A 597 -5.14 -16.64 -3.63
C ILE A 597 -5.44 -17.47 -4.88
N SER A 598 -4.51 -17.57 -5.84
CA SER A 598 -4.68 -18.42 -7.02
C SER A 598 -4.84 -19.91 -6.66
N GLY A 599 -4.10 -20.38 -5.65
CA GLY A 599 -4.24 -21.75 -5.12
C GLY A 599 -5.55 -21.94 -4.35
N MET A 600 -5.90 -21.02 -3.46
CA MET A 600 -7.14 -21.07 -2.69
C MET A 600 -8.38 -20.97 -3.58
N PHE A 601 -8.33 -20.16 -4.64
CA PHE A 601 -9.34 -20.06 -5.68
C PHE A 601 -9.56 -21.41 -6.37
N HIS A 602 -8.47 -22.08 -6.79
CA HIS A 602 -8.55 -23.42 -7.34
C HIS A 602 -9.15 -24.42 -6.33
N TRP A 603 -8.69 -24.35 -5.08
CA TRP A 603 -9.16 -25.23 -4.00
C TRP A 603 -10.67 -25.09 -3.77
N ILE A 604 -11.19 -23.86 -3.72
CA ILE A 604 -12.63 -23.58 -3.59
C ILE A 604 -13.39 -24.19 -4.77
N ASN A 605 -12.96 -23.92 -6.00
CA ASN A 605 -13.69 -24.29 -7.21
C ASN A 605 -13.61 -25.77 -7.58
N ALA A 606 -12.51 -26.45 -7.27
CA ALA A 606 -12.28 -27.84 -7.68
C ALA A 606 -12.47 -28.83 -6.52
N VAL A 607 -12.02 -28.48 -5.32
CA VAL A 607 -11.94 -29.40 -4.18
C VAL A 607 -13.13 -29.19 -3.24
N GLN A 608 -13.30 -27.98 -2.70
CA GLN A 608 -14.37 -27.72 -1.73
C GLN A 608 -15.76 -27.85 -2.34
N SER A 609 -15.92 -27.49 -3.61
CA SER A 609 -17.17 -27.62 -4.36
C SER A 609 -17.50 -29.07 -4.76
N TYR A 610 -16.57 -30.02 -4.58
CA TYR A 610 -16.71 -31.36 -5.10
C TYR A 610 -17.86 -32.11 -4.40
N ASN A 611 -18.91 -32.38 -5.18
CA ASN A 611 -20.08 -33.14 -4.76
C ASN A 611 -20.57 -34.00 -5.95
N LYS A 612 -20.09 -35.24 -6.05
CA LYS A 612 -20.41 -36.15 -7.16
C LYS A 612 -20.54 -37.59 -6.66
N ASN A 613 -21.49 -38.34 -7.23
CA ASN A 613 -21.67 -39.77 -6.98
C ASN A 613 -21.80 -40.15 -5.49
N GLY A 614 -22.38 -39.27 -4.65
CA GLY A 614 -22.52 -39.48 -3.21
C GLY A 614 -21.26 -39.20 -2.40
N TRP A 615 -20.22 -38.62 -3.01
CA TRP A 615 -19.02 -38.16 -2.34
C TRP A 615 -19.04 -36.64 -2.28
N ASN A 616 -19.00 -36.07 -1.07
CA ASN A 616 -18.99 -34.62 -0.80
C ASN A 616 -17.77 -34.26 0.07
N TYR A 617 -16.96 -33.32 -0.40
CA TYR A 617 -15.71 -32.95 0.27
C TYR A 617 -15.95 -32.41 1.68
N ILE A 618 -16.86 -31.46 1.84
CA ILE A 618 -17.11 -30.77 3.12
C ILE A 618 -17.71 -31.72 4.15
N GLU A 619 -18.61 -32.62 3.73
CA GLU A 619 -19.14 -33.68 4.60
C GLU A 619 -18.02 -34.61 5.08
N LYS A 620 -17.12 -35.03 4.18
CA LYS A 620 -15.98 -35.89 4.52
C LYS A 620 -14.98 -35.22 5.47
N ILE A 621 -14.68 -33.94 5.26
CA ILE A 621 -13.84 -33.15 6.18
C ILE A 621 -14.45 -33.16 7.59
N LYS A 622 -15.75 -32.90 7.71
CA LYS A 622 -16.45 -32.89 9.02
C LYS A 622 -16.44 -34.26 9.69
N GLU A 623 -16.69 -35.33 8.94
CA GLU A 623 -16.62 -36.71 9.45
C GLU A 623 -15.23 -37.03 10.01
N LEU A 624 -14.17 -36.75 9.24
CA LEU A 624 -12.79 -37.06 9.63
C LEU A 624 -12.29 -36.21 10.80
N SER A 625 -12.75 -34.96 10.92
CA SER A 625 -12.41 -34.11 12.05
C SER A 625 -12.92 -34.69 13.38
N ILE A 626 -14.10 -35.33 13.40
CA ILE A 626 -14.60 -36.04 14.58
C ILE A 626 -13.67 -37.20 14.95
N ASP A 627 -13.26 -37.99 13.96
CA ASP A 627 -12.38 -39.14 14.17
C ASP A 627 -10.99 -38.73 14.70
N ILE A 628 -10.42 -37.65 14.18
CA ILE A 628 -9.15 -37.09 14.67
C ILE A 628 -9.30 -36.58 16.12
N MET A 629 -10.43 -35.92 16.44
CA MET A 629 -10.70 -35.42 17.81
C MET A 629 -10.77 -36.52 18.86
N VAL A 630 -11.22 -37.73 18.49
CA VAL A 630 -11.27 -38.89 19.41
C VAL A 630 -9.99 -39.75 19.40
N GLY A 631 -8.93 -39.29 18.72
CA GLY A 631 -7.63 -39.98 18.64
C GLY A 631 -7.54 -41.08 17.58
N GLY A 632 -8.37 -41.01 16.53
CA GLY A 632 -8.33 -41.88 15.37
C GLY A 632 -7.11 -41.63 14.46
N THR A 633 -6.82 -42.61 13.60
CA THR A 633 -5.77 -42.53 12.58
C THR A 633 -6.26 -41.83 11.32
N LEU A 634 -5.40 -41.02 10.69
CA LEU A 634 -5.67 -40.38 9.41
C LEU A 634 -6.03 -41.41 8.32
N ASP A 635 -7.17 -41.23 7.64
CA ASP A 635 -7.60 -42.09 6.53
C ASP A 635 -6.80 -41.75 5.26
N THR A 636 -5.85 -42.61 4.91
CA THR A 636 -5.02 -42.46 3.71
C THR A 636 -5.85 -42.51 2.42
N THR A 637 -6.99 -43.20 2.43
CA THR A 637 -7.89 -43.30 1.26
C THR A 637 -8.47 -41.94 0.93
N PHE A 638 -8.93 -41.21 1.94
CA PHE A 638 -9.44 -39.86 1.76
C PHE A 638 -8.36 -38.90 1.23
N VAL A 639 -7.14 -38.97 1.76
CA VAL A 639 -6.04 -38.10 1.29
C VAL A 639 -5.73 -38.37 -0.19
N MET A 640 -5.76 -39.62 -0.62
CA MET A 640 -5.60 -40.01 -2.03
C MET A 640 -6.77 -39.53 -2.90
N ASP A 641 -8.01 -39.66 -2.42
CA ASP A 641 -9.21 -39.13 -3.11
C ASP A 641 -9.08 -37.62 -3.33
N VAL A 642 -8.60 -36.87 -2.34
CA VAL A 642 -8.38 -35.41 -2.43
C VAL A 642 -7.30 -35.08 -3.46
N ASP A 643 -6.16 -35.77 -3.47
CA ASP A 643 -5.13 -35.57 -4.50
C ASP A 643 -5.68 -35.85 -5.91
N CYS A 644 -6.50 -36.90 -6.07
CA CYS A 644 -7.19 -37.18 -7.31
C CYS A 644 -8.14 -36.04 -7.72
N ILE A 645 -8.91 -35.47 -6.78
CA ILE A 645 -9.80 -34.34 -7.05
C ILE A 645 -8.99 -33.12 -7.49
N VAL A 646 -7.91 -32.79 -6.79
CA VAL A 646 -7.02 -31.66 -7.11
C VAL A 646 -6.48 -31.80 -8.53
N LYS A 647 -5.99 -32.98 -8.91
CA LYS A 647 -5.33 -33.19 -10.22
C LYS A 647 -6.30 -33.38 -11.38
N THR A 648 -7.44 -34.03 -11.14
CA THR A 648 -8.30 -34.55 -12.22
C THR A 648 -9.77 -34.12 -12.13
N GLY A 649 -10.20 -33.54 -11.01
CA GLY A 649 -11.61 -33.24 -10.75
C GLY A 649 -12.48 -34.48 -10.56
N SER A 650 -11.88 -35.61 -10.16
CA SER A 650 -12.51 -36.90 -9.86
C SER A 650 -11.80 -37.59 -8.71
N VAL A 651 -12.50 -38.44 -7.95
CA VAL A 651 -11.91 -39.30 -6.90
C VAL A 651 -11.21 -40.55 -7.48
N ASP A 652 -11.44 -40.90 -8.74
CA ASP A 652 -10.87 -42.10 -9.37
C ASP A 652 -9.77 -41.70 -10.37
N CYS A 653 -8.50 -41.75 -9.92
CA CYS A 653 -7.36 -41.45 -10.75
C CYS A 653 -6.21 -42.45 -10.57
N LYS A 654 -5.46 -42.70 -11.65
CA LYS A 654 -4.34 -43.67 -11.66
C LYS A 654 -3.00 -43.09 -11.16
N ASP A 655 -2.92 -41.77 -11.09
CA ASP A 655 -1.67 -41.02 -10.86
C ASP A 655 -1.73 -40.21 -9.55
N ALA A 656 -2.46 -40.72 -8.56
CA ALA A 656 -2.49 -40.13 -7.22
C ALA A 656 -1.07 -40.15 -6.60
N GLU A 657 -0.65 -39.03 -6.05
CA GLU A 657 0.53 -38.96 -5.19
C GLU A 657 0.09 -39.08 -3.73
N ASP A 658 0.82 -39.89 -2.97
CA ASP A 658 0.57 -40.04 -1.55
C ASP A 658 1.07 -38.79 -0.80
N THR A 659 0.17 -37.85 -0.51
CA THR A 659 0.47 -36.64 0.27
C THR A 659 0.29 -36.85 1.79
N THR A 660 0.01 -38.09 2.23
CA THR A 660 -0.29 -38.44 3.62
C THR A 660 0.85 -38.08 4.57
N GLU A 661 2.10 -38.31 4.17
CA GLU A 661 3.28 -38.00 4.99
C GLU A 661 3.38 -36.50 5.27
N MET A 662 3.27 -35.66 4.23
CA MET A 662 3.30 -34.21 4.35
C MET A 662 2.12 -33.68 5.19
N LEU A 663 0.92 -34.21 4.97
CA LEU A 663 -0.24 -33.85 5.79
C LEU A 663 -0.02 -34.22 7.26
N SER A 664 0.55 -35.40 7.52
CA SER A 664 0.86 -35.84 8.89
C SER A 664 1.89 -34.92 9.55
N GLU A 665 2.92 -34.48 8.83
CA GLU A 665 3.90 -33.49 9.33
C GLU A 665 3.23 -32.16 9.68
N ILE A 666 2.35 -31.66 8.81
CA ILE A 666 1.62 -30.40 9.04
C ILE A 666 0.68 -30.52 10.24
N LEU A 667 -0.08 -31.62 10.35
CA LEU A 667 -0.98 -31.83 11.49
C LEU A 667 -0.21 -31.99 12.80
N MET A 668 0.97 -32.63 12.78
CA MET A 668 1.87 -32.66 13.94
C MET A 668 2.40 -31.27 14.29
N ALA A 669 2.76 -30.45 13.30
CA ALA A 669 3.16 -29.07 13.53
C ALA A 669 2.03 -28.29 14.23
N PHE A 670 0.80 -28.41 13.75
CA PHE A 670 -0.39 -27.79 14.38
C PHE A 670 -0.63 -28.28 15.80
N ALA A 671 -0.51 -29.59 16.07
CA ALA A 671 -0.66 -30.13 17.42
C ALA A 671 0.38 -29.58 18.41
N ASN A 672 1.56 -29.21 17.92
CA ASN A 672 2.64 -28.63 18.71
C ASN A 672 2.49 -27.12 18.98
N PHE A 673 1.42 -26.46 18.53
CA PHE A 673 1.15 -25.04 18.78
C PHE A 673 0.75 -24.72 20.25
N ASN A 674 0.95 -25.67 21.19
CA ASN A 674 0.47 -25.67 22.58
C ASN A 674 -1.06 -25.52 22.68
N LEU A 675 -1.77 -26.65 22.62
CA LEU A 675 -3.13 -26.73 23.16
C LEU A 675 -3.10 -26.47 24.68
N PRO A 676 -3.98 -25.61 25.23
CA PRO A 676 -4.15 -25.51 26.68
C PRO A 676 -4.80 -26.80 27.21
N THR A 677 -3.99 -27.72 27.71
CA THR A 677 -4.47 -28.80 28.58
C THR A 677 -4.70 -28.26 29.99
N SER A 678 -5.82 -27.57 30.23
CA SER A 678 -6.52 -27.57 31.54
C SER A 678 -7.76 -26.69 31.51
N SER A 679 -8.91 -27.27 31.87
CA SER A 679 -10.22 -26.65 32.03
C SER A 679 -10.21 -25.35 32.86
N PRO A 680 -10.96 -24.30 32.48
CA PRO A 680 -11.12 -23.11 33.31
C PRO A 680 -12.17 -23.37 34.39
N THR A 681 -11.73 -23.32 35.66
CA THR A 681 -12.64 -23.10 36.78
C THR A 681 -12.85 -21.60 36.91
N ALA A 682 -14.11 -21.16 36.87
CA ALA A 682 -14.53 -19.78 37.04
C ALA A 682 -14.09 -19.19 38.40
N THR A 683 -13.60 -17.94 38.41
CA THR A 683 -13.80 -17.02 39.55
C THR A 683 -13.50 -15.54 39.25
N SER A 684 -14.56 -14.73 39.28
CA SER A 684 -14.75 -13.35 39.78
C SER A 684 -13.73 -12.21 39.52
N MET A 685 -14.27 -11.12 38.94
CA MET A 685 -13.81 -9.72 38.99
C MET A 685 -13.52 -9.19 40.41
N PRO A 686 -12.67 -8.14 40.53
CA PRO A 686 -13.17 -6.88 41.13
C PRO A 686 -12.61 -5.54 40.58
N SER A 687 -13.54 -4.59 40.33
CA SER A 687 -13.69 -3.18 40.77
C SER A 687 -12.57 -2.08 40.67
N GLU A 688 -12.90 -1.06 39.86
CA GLU A 688 -12.73 0.42 39.88
C GLU A 688 -11.73 1.24 40.75
N SER A 689 -10.99 2.13 40.03
CA SER A 689 -10.78 3.61 40.21
C SER A 689 -9.80 4.19 41.27
N PRO A 690 -9.39 5.49 41.22
CA PRO A 690 -8.51 6.17 40.23
C PRO A 690 -7.44 7.10 40.89
N THR A 691 -6.41 7.61 40.20
CA THR A 691 -5.63 8.78 40.72
C THR A 691 -4.98 9.69 39.66
N ASN A 692 -5.52 10.90 39.58
CA ASN A 692 -5.04 12.25 39.20
C ASN A 692 -3.69 12.48 38.47
N LEU A 693 -3.81 13.28 37.41
CA LEU A 693 -2.78 14.09 36.73
C LEU A 693 -2.54 15.45 37.43
N PRO A 694 -1.36 16.06 37.23
CA PRO A 694 -1.20 17.51 37.23
C PRO A 694 -0.74 18.07 35.86
N THR A 695 -1.60 18.96 35.38
CA THR A 695 -1.51 20.13 34.48
C THR A 695 -0.12 20.76 34.24
N VAL A 696 0.14 21.23 33.00
CA VAL A 696 0.41 22.64 32.59
C VAL A 696 0.69 22.72 31.07
N SER A 697 0.01 23.64 30.38
CA SER A 697 0.25 24.06 28.98
C SER A 697 1.01 25.39 28.92
N PRO A 698 1.76 25.66 27.83
CA PRO A 698 1.80 27.00 27.21
C PRO A 698 1.56 26.92 25.69
N VAL A 699 0.48 27.54 25.17
CA VAL A 699 0.41 28.85 24.49
C VAL A 699 1.26 28.95 23.21
N LEU A 700 0.58 28.91 22.06
CA LEU A 700 1.06 29.22 20.72
C LEU A 700 0.87 30.71 20.39
N SER A 701 1.73 31.26 19.53
CA SER A 701 1.34 32.33 18.60
C SER A 701 2.24 32.38 17.35
N PRO A 702 1.72 32.90 16.22
CA PRO A 702 2.04 32.47 14.86
C PRO A 702 2.65 33.57 13.97
N THR A 703 3.19 33.25 12.79
CA THR A 703 2.90 33.93 11.49
C THR A 703 3.78 33.46 10.32
N GLY A 704 3.17 33.26 9.14
CA GLY A 704 3.82 33.40 7.82
C GLY A 704 3.56 32.31 6.78
N SER A 705 2.51 32.46 5.95
CA SER A 705 2.31 31.81 4.62
C SER A 705 2.65 32.83 3.49
N PRO A 706 2.55 32.54 2.15
CA PRO A 706 2.33 31.31 1.34
C PRO A 706 3.43 31.15 0.22
N THR A 707 3.52 30.18 -0.72
CA THR A 707 2.56 29.74 -1.77
C THR A 707 3.19 28.63 -2.66
N THR A 708 2.38 27.62 -3.04
CA THR A 708 2.32 26.80 -4.29
C THR A 708 3.51 25.97 -4.84
N SER A 709 3.32 24.64 -4.87
CA SER A 709 3.21 23.82 -6.09
C SER A 709 2.77 22.38 -5.72
N SER A 710 1.86 21.78 -6.49
CA SER A 710 1.37 20.40 -6.29
C SER A 710 2.42 19.38 -6.71
N ALA A 711 2.94 18.59 -5.77
CA ALA A 711 3.86 17.48 -6.00
C ALA A 711 3.17 16.11 -5.82
N PRO A 712 3.64 15.04 -6.49
CA PRO A 712 3.07 13.71 -6.46
C PRO A 712 3.37 12.99 -5.13
N THR A 713 2.50 12.05 -4.76
CA THR A 713 2.58 11.18 -3.59
C THR A 713 3.90 10.41 -3.56
N GLY A 714 4.81 10.79 -2.66
CA GLY A 714 6.00 10.01 -2.31
C GLY A 714 5.67 8.85 -1.37
N SER A 715 6.57 7.87 -1.32
CA SER A 715 6.50 6.63 -0.54
C SER A 715 6.12 6.82 0.93
N PRO A 716 5.51 5.80 1.58
CA PRO A 716 4.92 5.94 2.91
C PRO A 716 5.98 6.18 3.98
N VAL A 717 5.85 7.30 4.69
CA VAL A 717 6.72 7.65 5.82
C VAL A 717 6.28 6.85 7.06
N ILE A 718 7.10 5.88 7.48
CA ILE A 718 6.84 5.01 8.65
C ILE A 718 6.97 5.78 9.99
N PHE A 719 7.62 6.95 10.00
CA PHE A 719 7.89 7.74 11.22
C PHE A 719 7.05 9.03 11.29
N SER A 720 6.55 9.37 12.48
CA SER A 720 5.71 10.57 12.71
C SER A 720 6.47 11.89 12.51
N ASN A 721 5.82 12.97 12.06
CA ASN A 721 6.46 14.28 11.87
C ASN A 721 7.15 14.82 13.15
N PRO A 722 8.41 15.29 13.07
CA PRO A 722 9.15 15.82 14.22
C PRO A 722 8.64 17.19 14.69
N SER A 723 8.72 17.43 16.01
CA SER A 723 8.65 18.80 16.56
C SER A 723 10.06 19.36 16.74
N ARG A 724 10.27 20.63 16.37
CA ARG A 724 11.57 21.32 16.51
C ARG A 724 12.21 21.19 17.91
N PRO A 725 11.45 21.30 19.03
CA PRO A 725 12.03 21.11 20.37
C PRO A 725 12.66 19.73 20.58
N VAL A 726 12.08 18.67 20.03
CA VAL A 726 12.62 17.31 20.18
C VAL A 726 13.92 17.15 19.39
N VAL A 727 13.99 17.76 18.20
CA VAL A 727 15.24 17.77 17.42
C VAL A 727 16.31 18.56 18.16
N ASP A 728 16.00 19.76 18.67
CA ASP A 728 16.95 20.56 19.45
C ASP A 728 17.45 19.84 20.70
N ASP A 729 16.59 19.09 21.39
CA ASP A 729 16.95 18.27 22.56
C ASP A 729 17.86 17.10 22.19
N ALA A 730 17.56 16.40 21.10
CA ALA A 730 18.42 15.32 20.58
C ALA A 730 19.80 15.87 20.16
N ILE A 731 19.83 16.99 19.45
CA ILE A 731 21.06 17.67 19.05
C ILE A 731 21.88 18.11 20.27
N ARG A 732 21.23 18.64 21.31
CA ARG A 732 21.91 19.01 22.56
C ARG A 732 22.53 17.79 23.24
N ALA A 733 21.80 16.67 23.33
CA ALA A 733 22.31 15.44 23.91
C ALA A 733 23.50 14.87 23.12
N ILE A 734 23.48 14.96 21.79
CA ILE A 734 24.59 14.50 20.94
C ILE A 734 25.81 15.42 21.09
N LYS A 735 25.61 16.74 21.19
CA LYS A 735 26.71 17.70 21.46
C LYS A 735 27.44 17.42 22.77
N GLU A 736 26.74 16.98 23.80
CA GLU A 736 27.37 16.55 25.07
C GLU A 736 28.27 15.31 24.90
N LYS A 737 28.10 14.55 23.81
CA LYS A 737 28.90 13.37 23.46
C LYS A 737 30.00 13.64 22.45
N GLN A 738 30.26 14.91 22.09
CA GLN A 738 31.27 15.29 21.10
C GLN A 738 32.61 14.59 21.30
N VAL A 739 33.19 14.68 22.51
CA VAL A 739 34.52 14.12 22.80
C VAL A 739 34.56 12.60 22.59
N GLU A 740 33.50 11.89 22.99
CA GLU A 740 33.41 10.43 22.84
C GLU A 740 33.20 10.02 21.38
N ILE A 741 32.34 10.75 20.63
CA ILE A 741 32.10 10.50 19.21
C ILE A 741 33.36 10.79 18.40
N GLU A 742 34.05 11.89 18.67
CA GLU A 742 35.32 12.21 18.02
C GLU A 742 36.39 11.17 18.32
N ALA A 743 36.51 10.71 19.56
CA ALA A 743 37.54 9.75 19.97
C ALA A 743 37.26 8.29 19.58
N LYS A 744 35.98 7.88 19.45
CA LYS A 744 35.61 6.48 19.17
C LYS A 744 35.10 6.25 17.75
N ILE A 745 34.50 7.26 17.12
CA ILE A 745 33.79 7.12 15.85
C ILE A 745 34.43 7.93 14.72
N LEU A 746 34.89 9.15 14.99
CA LEU A 746 35.52 10.01 13.98
C LEU A 746 37.04 9.89 13.92
N VAL A 747 37.60 8.76 14.38
CA VAL A 747 39.03 8.47 14.28
C VAL A 747 39.30 7.51 13.12
N PRO A 748 40.15 7.88 12.14
CA PRO A 748 40.61 6.96 11.11
C PRO A 748 41.29 5.73 11.68
N GLN A 749 41.31 4.62 10.93
CA GLN A 749 42.06 3.42 11.34
C GLN A 749 43.56 3.72 11.48
N ASN A 750 44.11 4.64 10.66
CA ASN A 750 45.44 5.20 10.85
C ASN A 750 45.38 6.40 11.81
N SER A 751 45.67 6.16 13.09
CA SER A 751 45.52 7.16 14.16
C SER A 751 46.43 8.39 14.07
N ASN A 752 47.37 8.42 13.11
CA ASN A 752 48.24 9.57 12.85
C ASN A 752 47.64 10.60 11.88
N GLU A 753 46.48 10.30 11.27
CA GLU A 753 45.80 11.18 10.33
C GLU A 753 44.60 11.88 10.98
N GLN A 754 44.34 13.13 10.56
CA GLN A 754 43.12 13.82 10.92
C GLN A 754 41.97 13.33 10.04
N SER A 755 40.81 13.10 10.66
CA SER A 755 39.59 12.75 9.93
C SER A 755 39.13 13.91 9.05
N ILE A 756 38.76 13.59 7.81
CA ILE A 756 38.07 14.54 6.92
C ILE A 756 36.60 14.76 7.31
N TYR A 757 36.06 13.91 8.20
CA TYR A 757 34.70 14.02 8.74
C TYR A 757 34.72 14.76 10.07
N SER A 758 34.04 15.90 10.14
CA SER A 758 33.93 16.70 11.35
C SER A 758 32.65 16.41 12.14
N PHE A 759 32.74 16.50 13.47
CA PHE A 759 31.58 16.42 14.35
C PHE A 759 30.59 17.57 14.10
N ASP A 760 31.10 18.79 13.88
CA ASP A 760 30.27 19.95 13.58
C ASP A 760 29.45 19.75 12.29
N GLY A 761 30.07 19.20 11.25
CA GLY A 761 29.37 18.86 10.00
C GLY A 761 28.32 17.77 10.19
N PHE A 762 28.61 16.77 11.02
CA PHE A 762 27.65 15.72 11.38
C PHE A 762 26.42 16.32 12.07
N VAL A 763 26.63 17.14 13.09
CA VAL A 763 25.54 17.73 13.89
C VAL A 763 24.71 18.74 13.09
N GLU A 764 25.36 19.56 12.26
CA GLU A 764 24.67 20.49 11.36
C GLU A 764 23.77 19.75 10.39
N SER A 765 24.30 18.71 9.74
CA SER A 765 23.53 17.87 8.81
C SER A 765 22.39 17.14 9.53
N LEU A 766 22.67 16.53 10.67
CA LEU A 766 21.67 15.81 11.46
C LEU A 766 20.51 16.72 11.85
N LYS A 767 20.80 17.95 12.27
CA LYS A 767 19.77 18.92 12.63
C LYS A 767 18.85 19.21 11.45
N VAL A 768 19.43 19.55 10.30
CA VAL A 768 18.66 19.96 9.13
C VAL A 768 17.87 18.79 8.51
N MET A 769 18.45 17.59 8.50
CA MET A 769 17.80 16.37 8.04
C MET A 769 16.70 15.88 9.00
N ALA A 770 16.84 16.12 10.30
CA ALA A 770 15.82 15.78 11.30
C ALA A 770 14.69 16.83 11.39
N GLU A 771 14.93 18.09 11.02
CA GLU A 771 13.92 19.16 11.00
C GLU A 771 13.01 19.13 9.76
N GLY A 772 13.29 18.27 8.78
CA GLY A 772 12.46 18.12 7.59
C GLY A 772 12.82 19.04 6.43
N ALA A 773 14.11 19.27 6.20
CA ALA A 773 14.56 20.01 5.03
C ALA A 773 14.28 19.30 3.69
N VAL A 774 13.81 18.05 3.73
CA VAL A 774 13.51 17.22 2.57
C VAL A 774 12.02 16.86 2.60
N GLU A 775 11.26 17.23 1.56
CA GLU A 775 9.81 17.01 1.50
C GLU A 775 9.45 15.54 1.74
N GLY A 776 8.85 15.25 2.89
CA GLY A 776 8.43 13.89 3.28
C GLY A 776 9.51 13.01 3.91
N TYR A 777 10.79 13.43 3.94
CA TYR A 777 11.89 12.63 4.49
C TYR A 777 12.50 13.28 5.73
N TYR A 778 12.58 12.51 6.83
CA TYR A 778 13.12 12.98 8.10
C TYR A 778 14.07 11.95 8.69
N PHE A 779 15.26 12.39 9.10
CA PHE A 779 16.18 11.51 9.78
C PHE A 779 15.65 11.24 11.18
N TYR A 780 15.45 9.97 11.53
CA TYR A 780 14.77 9.63 12.77
C TYR A 780 15.72 9.79 13.97
N VAL A 781 15.52 10.87 14.73
CA VAL A 781 16.30 11.21 15.94
C VAL A 781 15.54 10.91 17.24
N GLY A 782 14.47 10.11 17.16
CA GLY A 782 13.66 9.77 18.33
C GLY A 782 12.45 10.68 18.54
N HIS A 783 11.96 11.29 17.46
CA HIS A 783 10.78 12.15 17.48
C HIS A 783 9.47 11.34 17.44
N GLY A 784 8.48 11.71 18.28
CA GLY A 784 7.18 11.05 18.41
C GLY A 784 6.17 11.95 19.14
N ARG A 785 4.86 11.62 19.10
CA ARG A 785 3.77 12.43 19.70
C ARG A 785 3.85 12.64 21.23
N THR A 786 4.83 12.04 21.92
CA THR A 786 5.06 12.17 23.37
C THR A 786 6.56 12.22 23.71
N ASN A 787 6.91 12.90 24.82
CA ASN A 787 8.28 12.99 25.37
C ASN A 787 8.73 11.66 26.04
N ASN A 788 8.55 10.52 25.35
CA ASN A 788 8.83 9.19 25.89
C ASN A 788 10.32 8.83 25.74
N ARG A 789 10.93 8.36 26.83
CA ARG A 789 12.31 7.87 26.89
C ARG A 789 12.60 6.72 25.91
N VAL A 790 11.57 5.96 25.52
CA VAL A 790 11.68 4.88 24.53
C VAL A 790 12.00 5.42 23.14
N TYR A 791 11.31 6.47 22.68
CA TYR A 791 11.58 7.06 21.37
C TYR A 791 12.96 7.72 21.31
N GLN A 792 13.39 8.37 22.39
CA GLN A 792 14.74 8.91 22.49
C GLN A 792 15.80 7.81 22.39
N LYS A 793 15.62 6.68 23.10
CA LYS A 793 16.50 5.51 22.95
C LYS A 793 16.50 4.98 21.52
N ARG A 794 15.33 4.83 20.91
CA ARG A 794 15.17 4.38 19.51
C ARG A 794 15.91 5.30 18.53
N GLY A 795 15.82 6.62 18.74
CA GLY A 795 16.55 7.62 17.96
C GLY A 795 18.06 7.50 18.08
N LEU A 796 18.57 7.36 19.31
CA LEU A 796 20.00 7.17 19.55
C LEU A 796 20.52 5.87 18.95
N VAL A 797 19.73 4.79 18.98
CA VAL A 797 20.09 3.51 18.33
C VAL A 797 20.11 3.65 16.80
N ASN A 798 19.16 4.36 16.19
CA ASN A 798 19.17 4.64 14.75
C ASN A 798 20.40 5.46 14.34
N ILE A 799 20.75 6.49 15.12
CA ILE A 799 21.98 7.28 14.91
C ILE A 799 23.22 6.40 15.08
N ALA A 800 23.25 5.50 16.07
CA ALA A 800 24.36 4.57 16.27
C ALA A 800 24.54 3.61 15.08
N ALA A 801 23.43 3.12 14.52
CA ALA A 801 23.45 2.24 13.35
C ALA A 801 23.98 2.97 12.10
N PHE A 802 23.55 4.22 11.89
CA PHE A 802 24.07 5.07 10.82
C PHE A 802 25.57 5.38 11.00
N LEU A 803 25.99 5.80 12.20
CA LEU A 803 27.40 6.08 12.51
C LEU A 803 28.28 4.84 12.36
N SER A 804 27.76 3.66 12.71
CA SER A 804 28.44 2.39 12.48
C SER A 804 28.72 2.16 10.99
N HIS A 805 27.68 2.32 10.16
CA HIS A 805 27.80 2.11 8.72
C HIS A 805 28.79 3.09 8.08
N THR A 806 28.67 4.37 8.37
CA THR A 806 29.57 5.40 7.85
C THR A 806 31.02 5.19 8.31
N ARG A 807 31.22 4.68 9.53
CA ARG A 807 32.55 4.30 10.01
C ARG A 807 33.16 3.13 9.26
N THR A 808 32.37 2.10 8.98
CA THR A 808 32.82 0.92 8.23
C THR A 808 33.22 1.28 6.79
N LEU A 809 32.50 2.20 6.13
CA LEU A 809 32.75 2.52 4.72
C LEU A 809 33.79 3.62 4.50
N THR A 810 33.70 4.73 5.24
CA THR A 810 34.37 5.98 4.83
C THR A 810 35.24 6.58 5.92
N ILE A 811 34.71 6.70 7.14
CA ILE A 811 35.45 7.38 8.23
C ILE A 811 36.65 6.54 8.67
N GLY A 812 36.49 5.22 8.78
CA GLY A 812 37.60 4.33 9.12
C GLY A 812 38.75 4.40 8.10
N ARG A 813 38.41 4.55 6.82
CA ARG A 813 39.38 4.66 5.72
C ARG A 813 39.87 6.08 5.46
N ASN A 814 39.26 7.08 6.10
CA ASN A 814 39.51 8.50 5.88
C ASN A 814 39.34 8.95 4.42
N THR A 815 38.37 8.37 3.70
CA THR A 815 38.11 8.63 2.28
C THR A 815 36.69 9.11 2.05
N CYS A 816 36.52 10.17 1.24
CA CYS A 816 35.19 10.61 0.80
C CYS A 816 34.72 9.87 -0.45
N ASP A 817 35.65 9.59 -1.36
CA ASP A 817 35.39 8.87 -2.59
C ASP A 817 35.65 7.38 -2.41
N GLU A 818 34.82 6.56 -3.04
CA GLU A 818 35.04 5.13 -3.17
C GLU A 818 36.42 4.85 -3.78
N ILE A 819 37.12 3.87 -3.22
CA ILE A 819 38.43 3.44 -3.69
C ILE A 819 38.31 2.21 -4.61
N ASN A 820 39.30 2.03 -5.47
CA ASN A 820 39.36 0.91 -6.38
C ASN A 820 39.82 -0.36 -5.63
N ASP A 821 38.87 -1.15 -5.15
CA ASP A 821 39.11 -2.37 -4.37
C ASP A 821 38.88 -3.66 -5.17
N ASP A 822 38.27 -3.58 -6.36
CA ASP A 822 37.99 -4.76 -7.18
C ASP A 822 39.20 -5.21 -8.02
N VAL A 823 39.94 -6.18 -7.47
CA VAL A 823 41.12 -6.77 -8.11
C VAL A 823 40.77 -7.94 -9.04
N LEU A 824 41.36 -7.94 -10.22
CA LEU A 824 41.40 -9.04 -11.19
C LEU A 824 42.81 -9.66 -11.22
N ASN A 825 42.90 -10.95 -11.57
CA ASN A 825 44.18 -11.66 -11.71
C ASN A 825 45.12 -11.48 -10.50
N GLN A 826 44.55 -11.39 -9.29
CA GLN A 826 45.22 -11.24 -7.98
C GLN A 826 46.00 -9.93 -7.75
N THR A 827 46.38 -9.19 -8.79
CA THR A 827 47.24 -8.00 -8.67
C THR A 827 46.80 -6.81 -9.52
N GLN A 828 45.81 -6.99 -10.41
CA GLN A 828 45.47 -6.03 -11.45
C GLN A 828 44.14 -5.36 -11.15
N PHE A 829 44.14 -4.05 -10.93
CA PHE A 829 42.95 -3.25 -10.67
C PHE A 829 42.53 -2.53 -11.96
N PRO A 830 41.43 -2.94 -12.63
CA PRO A 830 40.94 -2.23 -13.80
C PRO A 830 40.73 -0.74 -13.52
N LEU A 831 41.20 0.13 -14.42
CA LEU A 831 40.92 1.56 -14.32
C LEU A 831 39.47 1.88 -14.67
N SER A 832 38.81 1.01 -15.45
CA SER A 832 37.37 1.10 -15.76
C SER A 832 36.46 0.75 -14.58
N ASN A 833 37.01 0.36 -13.42
CA ASN A 833 36.25 0.16 -12.19
C ASN A 833 35.49 1.41 -11.71
N SER A 834 35.82 2.60 -12.21
CA SER A 834 35.02 3.81 -11.99
C SER A 834 33.61 3.72 -12.60
N CYS A 835 33.39 2.81 -13.55
CA CYS A 835 32.08 2.47 -14.12
C CYS A 835 31.29 1.45 -13.29
N GLY A 836 31.91 0.87 -12.26
CA GLY A 836 31.35 -0.27 -11.56
C GLY A 836 32.43 -1.21 -11.04
N GLN A 837 32.26 -1.68 -9.80
CA GLN A 837 33.12 -2.65 -9.12
C GLN A 837 32.34 -3.90 -8.74
N PHE A 838 33.06 -5.01 -8.53
CA PHE A 838 32.50 -6.27 -8.03
C PHE A 838 31.37 -6.86 -8.89
N GLY A 839 31.29 -6.46 -10.16
CA GLY A 839 30.24 -6.88 -11.10
C GLY A 839 29.00 -5.97 -11.10
N GLU A 840 28.96 -4.93 -10.27
CA GLU A 840 27.92 -3.91 -10.31
C GLU A 840 28.23 -2.84 -11.36
N SER A 841 27.19 -2.24 -11.95
CA SER A 841 27.32 -1.17 -12.94
C SER A 841 26.66 0.09 -12.43
N TYR A 842 27.40 1.21 -12.39
CA TYR A 842 26.87 2.47 -11.84
C TYR A 842 25.95 3.25 -12.81
N GLN A 843 25.93 2.91 -14.10
CA GLN A 843 25.25 3.70 -15.15
C GLN A 843 24.48 2.91 -16.21
N GLY A 844 24.57 1.59 -16.22
CA GLY A 844 23.89 0.73 -17.20
C GLY A 844 23.26 -0.49 -16.57
N LYS A 845 22.28 -1.08 -17.26
CA LYS A 845 21.94 -2.49 -17.07
C LYS A 845 23.13 -3.32 -17.49
N LEU A 846 23.48 -4.37 -16.75
CA LEU A 846 24.35 -5.42 -17.29
C LEU A 846 23.74 -5.86 -18.63
N MET A 847 24.50 -5.74 -19.73
CA MET A 847 24.04 -6.31 -21.00
C MET A 847 23.82 -7.81 -20.78
N ASP A 848 22.67 -8.31 -21.22
CA ASP A 848 22.33 -9.75 -21.19
C ASP A 848 23.45 -10.62 -21.81
N ASP A 849 24.25 -10.05 -22.72
CA ASP A 849 25.38 -10.69 -23.40
C ASP A 849 26.65 -10.87 -22.53
N VAL A 850 26.87 -10.03 -21.51
CA VAL A 850 28.04 -10.13 -20.60
C VAL A 850 27.83 -11.19 -19.53
N GLN A 851 26.56 -11.44 -19.12
CA GLN A 851 26.21 -12.57 -18.27
C GLN A 851 26.51 -13.92 -18.94
N LEU A 852 26.36 -14.01 -20.26
CA LEU A 852 26.69 -15.21 -21.04
C LEU A 852 28.22 -15.41 -21.17
N TRP A 853 28.98 -14.31 -21.23
CA TRP A 853 30.46 -14.36 -21.29
C TRP A 853 31.09 -14.75 -19.93
N LEU A 854 30.60 -14.19 -18.82
CA LEU A 854 31.09 -14.53 -17.47
C LEU A 854 30.77 -15.98 -17.06
N ARG A 855 29.63 -16.53 -17.51
CA ARG A 855 29.28 -17.95 -17.26
C ARG A 855 30.12 -18.95 -18.04
N THR A 856 30.78 -18.54 -19.12
CA THR A 856 31.46 -19.46 -20.03
C THR A 856 32.99 -19.50 -19.87
N HIS A 857 33.65 -18.52 -19.22
CA HIS A 857 35.12 -18.35 -19.35
C HIS A 857 35.98 -18.09 -18.09
N VAL A 858 35.48 -18.15 -16.85
CA VAL A 858 36.36 -18.02 -15.66
C VAL A 858 36.16 -19.17 -14.65
N PHE A 859 36.89 -20.26 -14.87
CA PHE A 859 37.25 -21.22 -13.84
C PHE A 859 38.44 -20.66 -13.03
N TYR A 860 38.41 -20.87 -11.72
CA TYR A 860 39.37 -20.48 -10.66
C TYR A 860 39.16 -19.08 -10.04
N LEU A 861 38.43 -19.03 -8.92
CA LEU A 861 38.96 -18.68 -7.58
C LEU A 861 37.83 -18.75 -6.52
N HIS A 862 38.02 -19.63 -5.54
CA HIS A 862 37.44 -19.74 -4.19
C HIS A 862 35.93 -19.59 -3.96
N SER A 863 35.37 -20.68 -3.43
CA SER A 863 34.07 -20.80 -2.76
C SER A 863 33.89 -19.74 -1.67
N ASP A 864 32.93 -18.81 -1.87
CA ASP A 864 32.10 -18.14 -0.86
C ASP A 864 31.48 -16.87 -1.48
N ALA A 865 30.70 -17.04 -2.55
CA ALA A 865 29.90 -15.95 -3.11
C ALA A 865 28.54 -16.49 -3.55
N ASN A 866 27.54 -16.32 -2.68
CA ASN A 866 26.16 -16.11 -3.13
C ASN A 866 26.20 -14.88 -4.04
N LEU A 867 26.20 -15.07 -5.35
CA LEU A 867 26.09 -13.95 -6.28
C LEU A 867 24.61 -13.57 -6.39
N ILE A 868 24.09 -12.90 -5.37
CA ILE A 868 22.87 -12.10 -5.49
C ILE A 868 23.26 -10.91 -6.38
N LEU A 869 22.65 -10.81 -7.56
CA LEU A 869 22.68 -9.58 -8.36
C LEU A 869 21.84 -8.52 -7.63
N CYS A 870 22.46 -7.82 -6.69
CA CYS A 870 21.90 -6.62 -6.09
C CYS A 870 22.16 -5.41 -7.01
N SER A 871 21.08 -4.73 -7.36
CA SER A 871 20.98 -3.40 -7.97
C SER A 871 21.56 -3.20 -9.38
N ASP A 872 20.66 -3.12 -10.36
CA ASP A 872 20.84 -2.09 -11.38
C ASP A 872 20.82 -0.75 -10.63
N MET A 873 21.91 0.03 -10.65
CA MET A 873 21.99 1.37 -10.02
C MET A 873 21.15 2.44 -10.77
N ARG A 874 20.10 1.98 -11.44
CA ARG A 874 19.05 2.69 -12.18
C ARG A 874 17.84 2.82 -11.27
N CYS A 875 17.00 3.83 -11.53
CA CYS A 875 15.77 3.96 -10.75
C CYS A 875 14.71 2.95 -11.19
N ASP A 876 13.87 2.54 -10.25
CA ASP A 876 12.68 1.74 -10.54
C ASP A 876 11.78 2.48 -11.55
N VAL A 877 10.92 1.74 -12.27
CA VAL A 877 10.14 2.26 -13.40
C VAL A 877 9.35 3.53 -13.03
N GLY A 878 8.79 3.59 -11.82
CA GLY A 878 8.05 4.74 -11.29
C GLY A 878 8.92 5.95 -10.88
N GLU A 879 10.23 5.77 -10.78
CA GLU A 879 11.20 6.76 -10.28
C GLU A 879 12.22 7.20 -11.33
N THR A 880 12.18 6.60 -12.53
CA THR A 880 13.07 6.91 -13.66
C THR A 880 13.13 8.40 -14.02
N PHE A 881 12.09 9.18 -13.73
CA PHE A 881 12.05 10.63 -13.93
C PHE A 881 13.02 11.42 -13.04
N MET A 882 13.55 10.80 -11.97
CA MET A 882 14.53 11.40 -11.06
C MET A 882 15.98 11.11 -11.48
N GLU A 883 16.22 10.06 -12.25
CA GLU A 883 17.55 9.55 -12.62
C GLU A 883 18.41 10.58 -13.35
N CYS A 884 19.72 10.64 -13.04
CA CYS A 884 20.65 11.45 -13.82
C CYS A 884 20.96 10.79 -15.17
N ALA A 885 20.91 11.55 -16.26
CA ALA A 885 21.37 11.07 -17.56
C ALA A 885 22.92 10.97 -17.57
N PRO A 886 23.51 9.82 -17.97
CA PRO A 886 24.95 9.72 -18.15
C PRO A 886 25.45 10.73 -19.21
N ASP A 887 26.33 11.64 -18.82
CA ASP A 887 26.95 12.60 -19.75
C ASP A 887 28.28 12.03 -20.29
N PRO A 888 28.37 11.74 -21.60
CA PRO A 888 29.58 11.19 -22.21
C PRO A 888 30.77 12.16 -22.25
N ASN A 889 30.56 13.45 -21.96
CA ASN A 889 31.59 14.48 -21.93
C ASN A 889 32.01 14.86 -20.51
N MET A 890 31.31 14.38 -19.49
CA MET A 890 31.66 14.65 -18.11
C MET A 890 33.04 14.05 -17.80
N GLN A 891 33.91 14.88 -17.26
CA GLN A 891 35.27 14.52 -16.90
C GLN A 891 35.54 14.91 -15.46
N MET A 892 36.00 13.95 -14.67
CA MET A 892 36.14 14.10 -13.23
C MET A 892 37.15 13.10 -12.68
N SER A 893 37.74 13.42 -11.54
CA SER A 893 38.65 12.52 -10.81
C SER A 893 38.32 12.58 -9.33
N ALA A 894 38.34 11.43 -8.68
CA ALA A 894 38.14 11.29 -7.25
C ALA A 894 39.21 12.09 -6.48
N VAL A 895 38.79 12.66 -5.36
CA VAL A 895 39.63 13.40 -4.42
C VAL A 895 40.45 12.40 -3.63
N VAL A 896 41.77 12.62 -3.62
CA VAL A 896 42.73 11.76 -2.93
C VAL A 896 42.89 12.24 -1.49
N THR A 897 42.64 11.35 -0.53
CA THR A 897 42.95 11.57 0.89
C THR A 897 43.69 10.35 1.42
N GLY A 898 45.02 10.35 1.24
CA GLY A 898 45.91 9.28 1.72
C GLY A 898 46.91 8.80 0.66
N ASP A 899 48.19 9.02 0.94
CA ASP A 899 49.36 8.74 0.10
C ASP A 899 50.02 7.41 0.53
N GLY A 900 49.34 6.30 0.26
CA GLY A 900 49.87 4.96 0.45
C GLY A 900 50.62 4.44 -0.78
N ASN A 901 51.94 4.25 -0.69
CA ASN A 901 52.70 3.51 -1.70
C ASN A 901 52.08 2.13 -1.93
N GLY A 902 51.61 1.85 -3.15
CA GLY A 902 51.02 0.57 -3.54
C GLY A 902 49.51 0.59 -3.76
N GLN A 903 48.79 1.69 -3.48
CA GLN A 903 47.35 1.75 -3.76
C GLN A 903 47.04 2.06 -5.24
N PRO A 904 45.94 1.51 -5.79
CA PRO A 904 45.49 1.85 -7.14
C PRO A 904 45.15 3.33 -7.26
N PRO A 905 45.27 3.91 -8.47
CA PRO A 905 44.99 5.31 -8.71
C PRO A 905 43.50 5.62 -8.42
N PRO A 906 43.19 6.87 -8.01
CA PRO A 906 41.83 7.31 -7.79
C PRO A 906 40.95 7.12 -9.01
N PHE A 907 39.65 6.92 -8.80
CA PHE A 907 38.70 6.85 -9.91
C PHE A 907 38.70 8.10 -10.76
N PHE A 908 38.49 7.91 -12.05
CA PHE A 908 38.30 8.98 -13.00
C PHE A 908 37.31 8.57 -14.09
N CYS A 909 36.69 9.58 -14.69
CA CYS A 909 35.83 9.44 -15.85
C CYS A 909 36.18 10.51 -16.89
N GLY A 910 35.83 10.27 -18.15
CA GLY A 910 36.05 11.23 -19.23
C GLY A 910 35.65 10.69 -20.60
N PRO A 911 35.59 11.57 -21.62
CA PRO A 911 35.17 11.18 -22.96
C PRO A 911 36.18 10.26 -23.64
N LYS A 912 35.67 9.39 -24.53
CA LYS A 912 36.48 8.48 -25.36
C LYS A 912 37.51 9.18 -26.26
N THR A 913 37.34 10.48 -26.50
CA THR A 913 38.32 11.30 -27.23
C THR A 913 39.64 11.47 -26.46
N TYR A 914 39.59 11.46 -25.13
CA TYR A 914 40.78 11.51 -24.27
C TYR A 914 41.17 10.13 -23.76
N PHE A 915 40.18 9.28 -23.46
CA PHE A 915 40.36 7.93 -22.93
C PHE A 915 39.64 6.90 -23.82
N PRO A 916 40.18 6.57 -25.01
CA PRO A 916 39.52 5.66 -25.95
C PRO A 916 39.30 4.26 -25.35
N PHE A 917 40.22 3.85 -24.49
CA PHE A 917 40.10 2.73 -23.55
C PHE A 917 40.98 3.04 -22.33
N THR A 918 40.84 2.24 -21.28
CA THR A 918 41.68 2.23 -20.10
C THR A 918 42.23 0.82 -19.88
N GLY A 919 43.37 0.75 -19.20
CA GLY A 919 43.99 -0.52 -18.81
C GLY A 919 43.79 -0.81 -17.32
N TYR A 920 44.83 -1.21 -16.62
CA TYR A 920 44.79 -1.56 -15.20
C TYR A 920 45.98 -0.99 -14.43
N TYR A 921 45.84 -0.90 -13.11
CA TYR A 921 46.96 -0.71 -12.20
C TYR A 921 47.47 -2.07 -11.71
N ASP A 922 48.75 -2.34 -11.89
CA ASP A 922 49.41 -3.54 -11.41
C ASP A 922 50.01 -3.27 -10.04
N ASN A 923 49.46 -3.88 -9.00
CA ASN A 923 49.93 -3.74 -7.63
C ASN A 923 51.29 -4.42 -7.41
N GLY A 924 51.59 -5.50 -8.14
CA GLY A 924 52.88 -6.19 -8.06
C GLY A 924 54.03 -5.35 -8.64
N ALA A 925 53.75 -4.60 -9.71
CA ALA A 925 54.70 -3.67 -10.33
C ALA A 925 54.59 -2.22 -9.83
N ALA A 926 53.58 -1.92 -9.00
CA ALA A 926 53.20 -0.58 -8.56
C ALA A 926 53.13 0.45 -9.72
N SER A 927 52.53 0.06 -10.85
CA SER A 927 52.52 0.86 -12.07
C SER A 927 51.22 0.74 -12.86
N ILE A 928 50.88 1.77 -13.62
CA ILE A 928 49.72 1.78 -14.51
C ILE A 928 50.11 1.22 -15.88
N VAL A 929 49.36 0.22 -16.34
CA VAL A 929 49.45 -0.35 -17.69
C VAL A 929 48.22 0.09 -18.47
N ASN A 930 48.38 0.94 -19.49
CA ASN A 930 47.29 1.54 -20.26
C ASN A 930 47.52 1.53 -21.78
N ASP A 931 48.45 0.72 -22.25
CA ASP A 931 48.74 0.49 -23.68
C ASP A 931 47.82 -0.56 -24.31
N ILE A 932 47.13 -1.36 -23.48
CA ILE A 932 46.13 -2.36 -23.87
C ILE A 932 44.77 -2.12 -23.18
N PRO A 933 43.63 -2.32 -23.88
CA PRO A 933 42.32 -2.31 -23.25
C PRO A 933 42.20 -3.41 -22.20
N PHE A 934 41.73 -3.06 -21.01
CA PHE A 934 41.51 -4.00 -19.91
C PHE A 934 40.08 -3.86 -19.38
N MET A 935 39.35 -4.99 -19.35
CA MET A 935 37.95 -5.01 -18.94
C MET A 935 37.83 -5.08 -17.41
N ASN A 936 36.89 -4.34 -16.84
CA ASN A 936 36.39 -4.61 -15.50
C ASN A 936 35.38 -5.77 -15.50
N ARG A 937 34.85 -6.16 -14.33
CA ARG A 937 33.89 -7.27 -14.21
C ARG A 937 32.57 -7.05 -14.95
N VAL A 938 32.21 -5.82 -15.30
CA VAL A 938 31.03 -5.51 -16.13
C VAL A 938 31.34 -5.40 -17.63
N GLY A 939 32.55 -5.80 -18.05
CA GLY A 939 32.96 -5.83 -19.45
C GLY A 939 33.32 -4.47 -20.06
N ARG A 940 33.47 -3.42 -19.24
CA ARG A 940 33.84 -2.07 -19.70
C ARG A 940 35.36 -1.92 -19.79
N THR A 941 35.81 -1.38 -20.91
CA THR A 941 37.21 -0.97 -21.16
C THR A 941 37.38 0.53 -21.22
N ASP A 942 36.32 1.31 -21.01
CA ASP A 942 36.34 2.77 -21.10
C ASP A 942 35.64 3.38 -19.88
N VAL A 943 35.91 4.67 -19.64
CA VAL A 943 35.38 5.41 -18.48
C VAL A 943 34.39 6.51 -18.88
N GLN A 944 33.80 6.42 -20.07
CA GLN A 944 32.84 7.41 -20.56
C GLN A 944 31.49 7.24 -19.85
N GLY A 945 30.95 8.36 -19.34
CA GLY A 945 29.67 8.36 -18.62
C GLY A 945 29.72 7.67 -17.25
N CYS A 946 30.91 7.43 -16.70
CA CYS A 946 31.15 6.64 -15.49
C CYS A 946 31.44 7.47 -14.24
N CYS A 947 30.88 8.68 -14.12
CA CYS A 947 31.22 9.59 -13.03
C CYS A 947 30.42 9.36 -11.74
N TRP A 948 29.93 8.13 -11.53
CA TRP A 948 28.85 7.79 -10.59
C TRP A 948 29.26 6.79 -9.50
N TRP A 949 30.55 6.72 -9.15
CA TRP A 949 31.05 5.94 -8.02
C TRP A 949 30.60 6.51 -6.67
N GLY A 950 30.83 5.77 -5.59
CA GLY A 950 30.42 6.15 -4.25
C GLY A 950 31.07 7.45 -3.76
N ARG A 951 30.26 8.30 -3.11
CA ARG A 951 30.71 9.56 -2.48
C ARG A 951 30.01 9.88 -1.17
N GLY A 952 30.72 10.58 -0.28
CA GLY A 952 30.17 11.10 0.97
C GLY A 952 30.17 10.06 2.11
N SER A 953 29.48 10.34 3.22
CA SER A 953 29.65 9.54 4.45
C SER A 953 29.15 8.10 4.32
N ALA A 954 28.21 7.82 3.43
CA ALA A 954 27.64 6.49 3.21
C ALA A 954 27.82 5.98 1.77
N GLN A 955 28.76 6.54 0.99
CA GLN A 955 29.06 6.13 -0.39
C GLN A 955 27.81 6.13 -1.30
N ALA A 956 27.24 7.31 -1.56
CA ALA A 956 26.13 7.45 -2.51
C ALA A 956 26.62 7.11 -3.93
N THR A 957 26.08 6.04 -4.51
CA THR A 957 26.55 5.44 -5.76
C THR A 957 25.43 5.35 -6.78
N GLY A 958 25.75 5.53 -8.06
CA GLY A 958 24.84 5.22 -9.15
C GLY A 958 23.95 6.36 -9.63
N VAL A 959 23.63 6.35 -10.93
CA VAL A 959 22.83 7.40 -11.60
C VAL A 959 21.48 7.67 -10.94
N CYS A 960 20.85 6.65 -10.34
CA CYS A 960 19.60 6.84 -9.62
C CYS A 960 19.78 7.63 -8.33
N MET A 961 20.77 7.28 -7.51
CA MET A 961 20.97 7.92 -6.21
C MET A 961 21.37 9.39 -6.37
N TYR A 962 22.28 9.69 -7.31
CA TYR A 962 22.60 11.08 -7.66
C TYR A 962 21.38 11.84 -8.19
N GLY A 963 20.52 11.14 -8.94
CA GLY A 963 19.25 11.68 -9.44
C GLY A 963 18.30 12.07 -8.31
N LYS A 964 18.07 11.16 -7.36
CA LYS A 964 17.27 11.39 -6.16
C LYS A 964 17.85 12.52 -5.30
N LEU A 965 19.17 12.57 -5.11
CA LEU A 965 19.82 13.68 -4.40
C LEU A 965 19.57 15.03 -5.10
N ASN A 966 19.69 15.09 -6.43
CA ASN A 966 19.44 16.31 -7.18
C ASN A 966 17.96 16.73 -7.11
N TYR A 967 17.05 15.76 -7.21
CA TYR A 967 15.62 15.96 -7.15
C TYR A 967 15.13 16.42 -5.77
N HIS A 968 15.62 15.82 -4.68
CA HIS A 968 15.13 16.10 -3.33
C HIS A 968 15.87 17.23 -2.63
N ILE A 969 17.20 17.30 -2.76
CA ILE A 969 18.01 18.23 -1.95
C ILE A 969 18.98 19.10 -2.76
N GLY A 970 19.08 18.90 -4.07
CA GLY A 970 20.02 19.61 -4.94
C GLY A 970 19.41 20.73 -5.78
N ALA A 971 20.12 21.11 -6.85
CA ALA A 971 19.75 22.24 -7.69
C ALA A 971 18.42 22.03 -8.43
N ARG A 972 18.06 20.79 -8.77
CA ARG A 972 16.75 20.51 -9.38
C ARG A 972 15.61 20.82 -8.41
N ALA A 973 15.74 20.43 -7.13
CA ALA A 973 14.78 20.82 -6.08
C ALA A 973 14.62 22.35 -6.02
N GLY A 974 15.74 23.09 -5.98
CA GLY A 974 15.72 24.56 -5.94
C GLY A 974 15.09 25.20 -7.19
N ARG A 975 15.40 24.70 -8.39
CA ARG A 975 14.80 25.17 -9.66
C ARG A 975 13.30 24.90 -9.74
N GLU A 976 12.84 23.79 -9.17
CA GLU A 976 11.43 23.39 -9.13
C GLU A 976 10.66 24.03 -7.96
N GLY A 977 11.30 24.90 -7.17
CA GLY A 977 10.66 25.63 -6.07
C GLY A 977 10.42 24.80 -4.80
N ARG A 978 11.00 23.61 -4.70
CA ARG A 978 10.98 22.77 -3.48
C ARG A 978 11.94 23.32 -2.42
N ASN A 979 11.71 22.96 -1.17
CA ASN A 979 12.68 23.20 -0.10
C ASN A 979 13.94 22.36 -0.37
N ALA A 980 15.04 23.01 -0.74
CA ALA A 980 16.28 22.35 -1.15
C ALA A 980 17.40 22.72 -0.20
N LEU A 981 18.08 21.72 0.36
CA LEU A 981 19.21 21.95 1.25
C LEU A 981 20.42 22.55 0.52
N PHE A 982 20.60 22.17 -0.75
CA PHE A 982 21.70 22.61 -1.60
C PHE A 982 21.17 23.10 -2.96
N PRO A 983 20.42 24.22 -3.00
CA PRO A 983 19.71 24.68 -4.21
C PRO A 983 20.65 25.08 -5.36
N ASN A 984 21.95 25.23 -5.09
CA ASN A 984 22.96 25.61 -6.08
C ASN A 984 23.88 24.44 -6.49
N LEU A 985 23.72 23.25 -5.88
CA LEU A 985 24.54 22.08 -6.19
C LEU A 985 23.78 21.13 -7.10
N ASP A 986 24.19 21.06 -8.36
CA ASP A 986 23.61 20.10 -9.31
C ASP A 986 24.39 18.78 -9.25
N PHE A 987 23.88 17.84 -8.45
CA PHE A 987 24.53 16.53 -8.25
C PHE A 987 24.59 15.69 -9.53
N CYS A 988 23.77 15.98 -10.55
CA CYS A 988 23.86 15.30 -11.85
C CYS A 988 24.92 15.92 -12.76
N GLN A 989 25.27 17.20 -12.60
CA GLN A 989 26.30 17.85 -13.43
C GLN A 989 27.68 17.90 -12.76
N ASN A 990 27.72 17.93 -11.43
CA ASN A 990 28.94 17.96 -10.66
C ASN A 990 28.87 17.03 -9.43
N PRO A 991 28.87 15.70 -9.62
CA PRO A 991 28.88 14.76 -8.49
C PRO A 991 30.05 14.97 -7.50
N GLN A 992 31.18 15.51 -7.96
CA GLN A 992 32.34 15.81 -7.11
C GLN A 992 32.06 16.89 -6.05
N SER A 993 30.97 17.66 -6.16
CA SER A 993 30.61 18.66 -5.15
C SER A 993 30.32 18.05 -3.77
N ILE A 994 30.08 16.73 -3.68
CA ILE A 994 29.96 16.03 -2.40
C ILE A 994 31.30 16.03 -1.66
N CYS A 995 32.39 15.75 -2.38
CA CYS A 995 33.72 15.53 -1.82
C CYS A 995 34.71 16.69 -2.06
N SER A 996 34.24 17.81 -2.64
CA SER A 996 35.09 18.97 -2.92
C SER A 996 34.39 20.29 -2.58
N GLY A 997 35.15 21.26 -2.06
CA GLY A 997 34.68 22.60 -1.71
C GLY A 997 34.59 22.88 -0.20
N SER A 998 34.39 24.16 0.15
CA SER A 998 34.41 24.64 1.54
C SER A 998 33.21 24.19 2.38
N SER A 999 32.12 23.74 1.75
CA SER A 999 30.91 23.20 2.41
C SER A 999 30.84 21.67 2.35
N SER A 1000 31.91 21.00 1.91
CA SER A 1000 31.91 19.56 1.64
C SER A 1000 31.58 18.73 2.89
N TYR A 1001 31.99 19.16 4.09
CA TYR A 1001 31.69 18.43 5.34
C TYR A 1001 30.18 18.23 5.59
N THR A 1002 29.35 19.26 5.38
CA THR A 1002 27.89 19.16 5.56
C THR A 1002 27.25 18.38 4.41
N VAL A 1003 27.74 18.55 3.18
CA VAL A 1003 27.22 17.80 2.02
C VAL A 1003 27.49 16.30 2.19
N MET A 1004 28.71 15.91 2.60
CA MET A 1004 29.09 14.52 2.83
C MET A 1004 28.14 13.79 3.79
N TRP A 1005 27.80 14.43 4.91
CA TRP A 1005 26.91 13.88 5.92
C TRP A 1005 25.45 13.88 5.48
N ALA A 1006 24.98 14.98 4.88
CA ALA A 1006 23.60 15.09 4.42
C ALA A 1006 23.26 14.08 3.33
N THR A 1007 24.16 13.82 2.36
CA THR A 1007 23.94 12.80 1.33
C THR A 1007 23.89 11.39 1.93
N GLY A 1008 24.74 11.09 2.91
CA GLY A 1008 24.71 9.80 3.59
C GLY A 1008 23.46 9.61 4.45
N MET A 1009 22.99 10.65 5.13
CA MET A 1009 21.73 10.61 5.87
C MET A 1009 20.53 10.42 4.94
N PHE A 1010 20.53 11.08 3.78
CA PHE A 1010 19.51 10.86 2.74
C PHE A 1010 19.47 9.40 2.29
N LEU A 1011 20.63 8.82 1.98
CA LEU A 1011 20.74 7.41 1.61
C LEU A 1011 20.20 6.48 2.71
N TRP A 1012 20.56 6.76 3.98
CA TRP A 1012 20.09 5.99 5.12
C TRP A 1012 18.57 6.03 5.28
N MET A 1013 17.96 7.21 5.11
CA MET A 1013 16.51 7.35 5.15
C MET A 1013 15.83 6.53 4.05
N GLU A 1014 16.40 6.58 2.85
CA GLU A 1014 15.82 5.98 1.65
C GLU A 1014 15.98 4.45 1.59
N MET A 1015 17.10 3.91 2.09
CA MET A 1015 17.42 2.49 1.95
C MET A 1015 17.21 1.67 3.22
N ILE A 1016 17.34 2.30 4.40
CA ILE A 1016 17.36 1.61 5.70
C ILE A 1016 16.19 2.03 6.56
N GLN A 1017 15.95 3.32 6.79
CA GLN A 1017 14.83 3.72 7.65
C GLN A 1017 13.48 3.36 7.02
N SER A 1018 13.35 3.44 5.70
CA SER A 1018 12.15 3.01 4.95
C SER A 1018 11.98 1.48 4.90
N TYR A 1019 12.98 0.70 5.31
CA TYR A 1019 12.96 -0.75 5.25
C TYR A 1019 12.26 -1.33 6.49
N GLU A 1020 11.08 -1.92 6.30
CA GLU A 1020 10.23 -2.41 7.38
C GLU A 1020 10.94 -3.42 8.32
N PRO A 1021 11.72 -4.41 7.85
CA PRO A 1021 12.48 -5.29 8.72
C PRO A 1021 13.51 -4.57 9.60
N TYR A 1022 14.07 -3.44 9.13
CA TYR A 1022 14.93 -2.61 9.98
C TYR A 1022 14.12 -1.88 11.05
N SER A 1023 12.93 -1.37 10.73
CA SER A 1023 12.06 -0.72 11.72
C SER A 1023 11.64 -1.70 12.83
N ASP A 1024 11.21 -2.93 12.48
CA ASP A 1024 10.89 -3.99 13.45
C ASP A 1024 12.12 -4.37 14.29
N ALA A 1025 13.27 -4.60 13.65
CA ALA A 1025 14.51 -4.92 14.36
C ALA A 1025 14.92 -3.78 15.30
N LEU A 1026 14.75 -2.51 14.91
CA LEU A 1026 15.05 -1.37 15.75
C LEU A 1026 14.15 -1.37 17.01
N ASP A 1027 12.86 -1.64 16.86
CA ASP A 1027 11.91 -1.71 17.97
C ASP A 1027 12.18 -2.89 18.92
N ARG A 1028 12.47 -4.07 18.36
CA ARG A 1028 12.81 -5.26 19.13
C ARG A 1028 14.14 -5.10 19.86
N PHE A 1029 15.14 -4.46 19.25
CA PHE A 1029 16.43 -4.20 19.88
C PHE A 1029 16.28 -3.22 21.05
N VAL A 1030 15.54 -2.12 20.86
CA VAL A 1030 15.27 -1.14 21.93
C VAL A 1030 14.46 -1.77 23.08
N ALA A 1031 13.59 -2.73 22.77
CA ALA A 1031 12.85 -3.51 23.75
C ALA A 1031 13.66 -4.64 24.42
N GLY A 1032 14.92 -4.85 24.01
CA GLY A 1032 15.79 -5.92 24.54
C GLY A 1032 15.40 -7.33 24.10
N LYS A 1033 14.63 -7.47 23.02
CA LYS A 1033 14.15 -8.76 22.48
C LYS A 1033 15.15 -9.43 21.53
N ILE A 1034 16.08 -8.66 20.97
CA ILE A 1034 17.15 -9.13 20.07
C ILE A 1034 18.46 -8.44 20.42
N ASP A 1035 19.58 -9.02 20.00
CA ASP A 1035 20.91 -8.48 20.28
C ASP A 1035 21.43 -7.53 19.19
N ALA A 1036 22.62 -6.97 19.42
CA ALA A 1036 23.23 -6.01 18.52
C ALA A 1036 23.66 -6.66 17.19
N GLN A 1037 24.01 -7.95 17.20
CA GLN A 1037 24.43 -8.68 16.01
C GLN A 1037 23.26 -8.76 15.02
N TYR A 1038 22.07 -9.16 15.50
CA TYR A 1038 20.89 -9.27 14.65
C TYR A 1038 20.52 -7.94 13.99
N LEU A 1039 20.46 -6.84 14.76
CA LEU A 1039 20.16 -5.52 14.19
C LEU A 1039 21.21 -5.09 13.15
N THR A 1040 22.49 -5.39 13.37
CA THR A 1040 23.55 -5.06 12.40
C THR A 1040 23.55 -5.97 11.18
N ASP A 1041 23.09 -7.21 11.30
CA ASP A 1041 22.94 -8.13 10.19
C ASP A 1041 21.83 -7.66 9.25
N VAL A 1042 20.67 -7.24 9.79
CA VAL A 1042 19.57 -6.65 9.00
C VAL A 1042 20.05 -5.45 8.18
N VAL A 1043 20.91 -4.60 8.76
CA VAL A 1043 21.50 -3.45 8.06
C VAL A 1043 22.52 -3.89 6.99
N SER A 1044 23.36 -4.89 7.29
CA SER A 1044 24.40 -5.35 6.35
C SER A 1044 23.82 -6.12 5.17
N ASP A 1045 22.82 -6.96 5.42
CA ASP A 1045 22.14 -7.74 4.39
C ASP A 1045 21.40 -6.82 3.41
N ARG A 1046 20.90 -5.68 3.89
CA ARG A 1046 20.25 -4.68 3.02
C ARG A 1046 21.23 -3.87 2.16
N LEU A 1047 22.44 -3.59 2.64
CA LEU A 1047 23.34 -2.59 2.03
C LEU A 1047 24.47 -3.18 1.18
N ASP A 1048 25.08 -4.28 1.59
CA ASP A 1048 26.30 -4.80 0.98
C ASP A 1048 26.36 -6.34 0.95
N ASP A 1049 25.20 -6.99 0.91
CA ASP A 1049 25.05 -8.46 0.88
C ASP A 1049 25.83 -9.14 2.02
N GLY A 1050 25.82 -8.51 3.20
CA GLY A 1050 26.45 -9.04 4.39
C GLY A 1050 27.98 -8.89 4.47
N LYS A 1051 28.59 -8.09 3.59
CA LYS A 1051 30.01 -7.72 3.73
C LYS A 1051 30.23 -6.92 5.02
N ASN A 1052 31.43 -7.04 5.60
CA ASN A 1052 31.86 -6.27 6.76
C ASN A 1052 30.98 -6.40 8.03
N LYS A 1053 30.11 -7.43 8.16
CA LYS A 1053 29.23 -7.65 9.33
C LYS A 1053 29.94 -7.51 10.68
N GLN A 1054 31.11 -8.14 10.82
CA GLN A 1054 31.88 -8.10 12.06
C GLN A 1054 32.42 -6.70 12.38
N GLU A 1055 32.94 -5.99 11.37
CA GLU A 1055 33.42 -4.62 11.54
C GLU A 1055 32.27 -3.66 11.86
N ARG A 1056 31.13 -3.82 11.19
CA ARG A 1056 29.91 -3.04 11.43
C ARG A 1056 29.33 -3.32 12.82
N LEU A 1057 29.35 -4.56 13.31
CA LEU A 1057 28.98 -4.85 14.70
C LEU A 1057 29.92 -4.14 15.68
N ALA A 1058 31.23 -4.23 15.48
CA ALA A 1058 32.20 -3.58 16.36
C ALA A 1058 32.00 -2.05 16.39
N ASN A 1059 31.79 -1.44 15.22
CA ASN A 1059 31.52 -0.01 15.10
C ASN A 1059 30.15 0.38 15.70
N PHE A 1060 29.14 -0.49 15.61
CA PHE A 1060 27.84 -0.25 16.23
C PHE A 1060 27.90 -0.27 17.75
N LEU A 1061 28.63 -1.25 18.32
CA LEU A 1061 28.87 -1.29 19.76
C LEU A 1061 29.65 -0.07 20.25
N ALA A 1062 30.64 0.39 19.49
CA ALA A 1062 31.38 1.62 19.79
C ALA A 1062 30.48 2.87 19.70
N ALA A 1063 29.57 2.92 18.72
CA ALA A 1063 28.66 4.05 18.53
C ALA A 1063 27.61 4.11 19.66
N LEU A 1064 27.07 2.97 20.09
CA LEU A 1064 26.17 2.88 21.25
C LEU A 1064 26.88 3.38 22.52
N GLU A 1065 28.14 2.98 22.73
CA GLU A 1065 28.93 3.44 23.88
C GLU A 1065 29.20 4.94 23.83
N ALA A 1066 29.61 5.47 22.67
CA ALA A 1066 29.89 6.90 22.48
C ALA A 1066 28.64 7.77 22.72
N LEU A 1067 27.47 7.29 22.31
CA LEU A 1067 26.18 7.97 22.52
C LEU A 1067 25.63 7.78 23.95
N GLY A 1068 26.26 6.95 24.78
CA GLY A 1068 25.83 6.69 26.15
C GLY A 1068 24.60 5.79 26.26
N VAL A 1069 24.36 4.93 25.28
CA VAL A 1069 23.29 3.92 25.30
C VAL A 1069 23.82 2.68 26.05
N SER A 1070 23.28 2.44 27.26
CA SER A 1070 23.64 1.28 28.09
C SER A 1070 23.33 -0.05 27.39
N ARG A 1071 24.23 -1.05 27.53
CA ARG A 1071 24.03 -2.44 27.08
C ARG A 1071 22.95 -3.23 27.86
N LYS A 1072 22.49 -2.70 28.99
CA LYS A 1072 21.39 -3.25 29.80
C LYS A 1072 20.05 -2.62 29.48
#